data_AF-A0A9D9PKY4-F1
#
_entry.id   AF-A0A9D9PKY4-F1
#
_cell.length_a   1.000
_cell.length_b   1.000
_cell.length_c   1.000
_cell.angle_alpha   90.00
_cell.angle_beta   90.00
_cell.angle_gamma   90.00
#
_symmetry.space_group_name_H-M   'P 1'
#
loop_
_entity.id
_entity.type
_entity.pdbx_description
1 polymer ?
#
loop_
_entity_poly.entity_id
_entity_poly.type
_entity_poly.pdbx_seq_one_letter_code
_entity_poly.pdbx_strand_id
1 'polypeptide(L)'
;MKKKALSALCLAFLMCSVTGCSAVNTGERFKDRINDAVKERSEINSDSDYINYKADLSAGRLTDGHYSYTGFAGVDRSGTDDTAGKAAVSLSQNSMLNVHYYLDEAHKNEITDPYHGFVYLAPGQSLYATTEKKSGSSPEKYSFSSFRVFSIKDGKKTLVSEEYDTKTGLFFTAPDNCDGLEFSAGPVGKYENKELTLSDYYTDDTFAHIDAEGKWTIGNKEFSAGKAEAGPFGLYTVKYEFDADKYFFVSSEPKYSYIDENSVVFGRASASDDISEYSVELHPYISVTMKTPESNVKVEINGESAGSFTKGQDIVLDHLKFGDTIVLNCSKKDVPQYDKTVLSLEKSDDNFAQYTFIVKEQSEDFTFDPADYTFEHGKVTFSYLGNPITGKISLAAGRQIEYAEAEADDGYWLPTGNNVITVSEDPEETEKQLEKIRFYEKKLVTVTLPQPSAGGTVVYKKDDRTLTGKTEKMLAGTEIKLILKPWAGWESAADGDTFIVSDESDEQTVTIGDVNVKNIFKEINEHRPKLKVIADKLVGTDMQFTVRTSDVSENELSRDIKNNVLLDTTTGTADGIYISADNGKIAKSQIVKLHIVKTDSKGDETTEIIYLNELPSEKKIDIYSQNESNTSDVYYTDITITIFIAFRQVYEPRTYENAVLSLQYADTSDRQTISAGDLLDRDRLVTVKFKPAEGYYITGDNVTDNVYTSEMKYSEYLQTAEKIGKNYPRKKIYTVDLVTTDKYGKVTFTLNGKQVSGKTQVREDDKLVMNYVIENKDYIIYKDFL
;
A
#
# COMPACT_ATOMS: atom_id res chain seq x y z
N MET A 1 9.27 0.90 67.62
CA MET A 1 10.48 1.69 67.27
C MET A 1 10.27 2.22 65.86
N LYS A 2 9.82 3.49 65.71
CA LYS A 2 10.61 4.70 65.36
C LYS A 2 11.34 4.53 64.01
N LYS A 3 10.84 5.03 62.88
CA LYS A 3 10.70 6.43 62.36
C LYS A 3 11.87 6.83 61.43
N LYS A 4 11.49 7.20 60.20
CA LYS A 4 12.11 8.16 59.24
C LYS A 4 13.34 7.64 58.48
N ALA A 5 13.37 7.58 57.14
CA ALA A 5 13.20 8.65 56.14
C ALA A 5 14.27 9.75 56.22
N LEU A 6 14.88 10.01 55.06
CA LEU A 6 15.57 11.22 54.62
C LEU A 6 17.08 11.37 54.92
N SER A 7 17.77 11.91 53.90
CA SER A 7 19.07 12.60 53.88
C SER A 7 20.36 11.78 53.85
N ALA A 8 20.78 11.41 52.63
CA ALA A 8 22.08 11.76 52.03
C ALA A 8 22.21 11.02 50.68
N LEU A 9 21.75 11.53 49.53
CA LEU A 9 21.74 12.92 49.07
C LEU A 9 23.02 13.67 49.47
N CYS A 10 24.19 13.05 49.22
CA CYS A 10 25.47 13.76 49.29
C CYS A 10 26.66 13.08 48.55
N LEU A 11 26.50 11.91 47.93
CA LEU A 11 27.66 11.24 47.30
C LEU A 11 27.58 10.98 45.79
N ALA A 12 26.45 11.26 45.13
CA ALA A 12 26.30 11.00 43.69
C ALA A 12 26.24 12.27 42.83
N PHE A 13 26.22 13.46 43.44
CA PHE A 13 26.19 14.76 42.76
C PHE A 13 27.30 15.66 43.32
N LEU A 14 28.53 15.41 42.90
CA LEU A 14 29.60 16.39 42.63
C LEU A 14 30.95 15.65 42.68
N MET A 15 31.35 15.09 41.53
CA MET A 15 32.64 15.42 40.95
C MET A 15 32.62 14.94 39.49
N CYS A 16 32.03 15.79 38.65
CA CYS A 16 32.45 15.92 37.27
C CYS A 16 33.96 16.22 37.20
N SER A 17 34.51 15.92 36.02
CA SER A 17 35.85 16.24 35.50
C SER A 17 36.98 15.40 36.12
N VAL A 18 37.81 14.69 35.35
CA VAL A 18 38.55 15.20 34.19
C VAL A 18 38.95 14.09 33.19
N THR A 19 38.98 14.44 31.88
CA THR A 19 39.75 13.89 30.74
C THR A 19 39.39 12.47 30.23
N GLY A 20 39.19 12.18 28.94
CA GLY A 20 39.31 12.93 27.69
C GLY A 20 39.23 11.94 26.50
N CYS A 21 38.44 12.30 25.48
CA CYS A 21 38.42 11.88 24.07
C CYS A 21 38.96 10.51 23.61
N SER A 22 38.11 9.71 22.95
CA SER A 22 38.38 9.31 21.55
C SER A 22 37.08 9.05 20.79
N ALA A 23 37.01 9.62 19.59
CA ALA A 23 35.86 9.68 18.71
C ALA A 23 35.55 8.34 18.04
N VAL A 24 34.40 7.76 18.36
CA VAL A 24 33.56 6.86 17.55
C VAL A 24 32.14 7.05 18.10
N ASN A 25 31.10 7.17 17.26
CA ASN A 25 29.66 7.32 17.61
C ASN A 25 28.97 8.63 17.19
N THR A 26 29.36 9.22 16.06
CA THR A 26 28.53 10.25 15.39
C THR A 26 27.49 9.68 14.42
N GLY A 27 27.61 8.41 14.01
CA GLY A 27 26.65 7.76 13.08
C GLY A 27 25.38 7.22 13.76
N GLU A 28 25.52 6.54 14.90
CA GLU A 28 24.38 5.92 15.61
C GLU A 28 23.48 6.96 16.28
N ARG A 29 24.07 7.97 16.95
CA ARG A 29 23.30 9.07 17.56
C ARG A 29 22.49 9.92 16.57
N PHE A 30 22.89 9.95 15.29
CA PHE A 30 22.14 10.67 14.27
C PHE A 30 20.96 9.85 13.77
N LYS A 31 21.13 8.53 13.58
CA LYS A 31 20.03 7.61 13.30
C LYS A 31 19.03 7.55 14.45
N ASP A 32 19.50 7.51 15.70
CA ASP A 32 18.62 7.42 16.87
C ASP A 32 17.86 8.74 17.07
N ARG A 33 18.48 9.90 16.89
CA ARG A 33 17.76 11.19 16.95
C ARG A 33 16.77 11.40 15.80
N ILE A 34 17.03 10.86 14.61
CA ILE A 34 16.04 10.85 13.52
C ILE A 34 14.92 9.86 13.83
N ASN A 35 15.23 8.66 14.35
CA ASN A 35 14.22 7.67 14.74
C ASN A 35 13.35 8.19 15.88
N ASP A 36 13.92 8.88 16.88
CA ASP A 36 13.21 9.45 18.02
C ASP A 36 12.37 10.67 17.59
N ALA A 37 12.91 11.55 16.74
CA ALA A 37 12.16 12.68 16.19
C ALA A 37 11.06 12.24 15.21
N VAL A 38 11.22 11.09 14.54
CA VAL A 38 10.16 10.47 13.74
C VAL A 38 9.13 9.84 14.66
N LYS A 39 9.51 9.08 15.70
CA LYS A 39 8.60 8.50 16.70
C LYS A 39 7.75 9.55 17.41
N GLU A 40 8.36 10.67 17.79
CA GLU A 40 7.71 11.80 18.49
C GLU A 40 6.76 12.59 17.57
N ARG A 41 6.96 12.52 16.24
CA ARG A 41 6.13 13.22 15.23
C ARG A 41 5.16 12.31 14.46
N SER A 42 5.33 10.99 14.52
CA SER A 42 4.55 10.02 13.75
C SER A 42 3.38 9.40 14.51
N GLU A 43 3.17 9.76 15.78
CA GLU A 43 2.08 9.25 16.65
C GLU A 43 1.98 7.70 16.67
N ILE A 44 3.13 7.02 16.59
CA ILE A 44 3.24 5.55 16.64
C ILE A 44 3.23 5.14 18.11
N ASN A 45 2.12 4.57 18.57
CA ASN A 45 1.83 4.37 19.99
C ASN A 45 2.04 2.93 20.49
N SER A 46 2.48 2.01 19.61
CA SER A 46 2.77 0.62 19.98
C SER A 46 3.98 0.02 19.26
N ASP A 47 4.52 -1.07 19.81
CA ASP A 47 5.65 -1.82 19.21
C ASP A 47 5.28 -2.47 17.87
N SER A 48 4.00 -2.83 17.67
CA SER A 48 3.49 -3.35 16.39
C SER A 48 3.47 -2.27 15.31
N ASP A 49 3.09 -1.04 15.67
CA ASP A 49 3.14 0.12 14.77
C ASP A 49 4.58 0.45 14.38
N TYR A 50 5.52 0.30 15.31
CA TYR A 50 6.94 0.46 15.05
C TYR A 50 7.51 -0.65 14.13
N ILE A 51 7.04 -1.90 14.28
CA ILE A 51 7.43 -3.01 13.40
C ILE A 51 6.87 -2.80 11.98
N ASN A 52 5.61 -2.38 11.84
CA ASN A 52 5.01 -2.04 10.54
C ASN A 52 5.69 -0.83 9.91
N TYR A 53 5.98 0.20 10.69
CA TYR A 53 6.80 1.34 10.28
C TYR A 53 8.19 0.89 9.79
N LYS A 54 8.86 -0.04 10.48
CA LYS A 54 10.15 -0.59 10.03
C LYS A 54 10.01 -1.41 8.76
N ALA A 55 8.94 -2.21 8.63
CA ALA A 55 8.66 -2.99 7.43
C ALA A 55 8.42 -2.08 6.22
N ASP A 56 7.64 -1.01 6.38
CA ASP A 56 7.35 -0.05 5.33
C ASP A 56 8.53 0.88 5.03
N LEU A 57 9.32 1.27 6.02
CA LEU A 57 10.62 1.94 5.82
C LEU A 57 11.59 1.05 5.03
N SER A 58 11.65 -0.24 5.36
CA SER A 58 12.51 -1.21 4.67
C SER A 58 12.03 -1.57 3.26
N ALA A 59 10.72 -1.43 3.01
CA ALA A 59 10.08 -1.59 1.71
C ALA A 59 10.07 -0.30 0.87
N GLY A 60 10.64 0.81 1.38
CA GLY A 60 10.66 2.12 0.71
C GLY A 60 9.32 2.85 0.67
N ARG A 61 8.33 2.38 1.43
CA ARG A 61 6.95 2.91 1.49
C ARG A 61 6.78 4.05 2.50
N LEU A 62 7.76 4.29 3.36
CA LEU A 62 7.79 5.41 4.29
C LEU A 62 9.07 6.22 4.11
N THR A 63 8.96 7.35 3.42
CA THR A 63 9.89 8.48 3.53
C THR A 63 9.12 9.78 3.29
N ASP A 64 9.57 10.85 3.97
CA ASP A 64 9.17 12.26 3.77
C ASP A 64 9.60 12.73 2.35
N GLY A 65 9.36 11.96 1.29
CA GLY A 65 10.06 12.03 0.01
C GLY A 65 11.50 11.50 0.08
N HIS A 66 11.98 10.84 -0.98
CA HIS A 66 13.42 10.56 -1.10
C HIS A 66 14.12 11.85 -1.55
N TYR A 67 14.93 12.42 -0.65
CA TYR A 67 15.80 13.54 -0.99
C TYR A 67 17.13 13.02 -1.52
N SER A 68 17.36 13.18 -2.81
CA SER A 68 18.70 13.04 -3.36
C SER A 68 19.51 14.27 -2.97
N TYR A 69 20.43 14.08 -2.04
CA TYR A 69 21.56 15.01 -1.91
C TYR A 69 22.57 14.58 -2.98
N THR A 70 22.63 15.32 -4.08
CA THR A 70 23.73 15.20 -5.05
C THR A 70 24.99 15.75 -4.39
N GLY A 71 25.65 14.92 -3.59
CA GLY A 71 26.89 15.28 -2.90
C GLY A 71 27.93 15.78 -3.90
N PHE A 72 28.51 16.94 -3.61
CA PHE A 72 29.58 17.53 -4.42
C PHE A 72 30.90 16.78 -4.17
N ALA A 73 31.34 15.99 -5.13
CA ALA A 73 32.72 15.55 -5.22
C ALA A 73 33.55 16.65 -5.89
N GLY A 74 34.31 17.41 -5.10
CA GLY A 74 35.49 18.14 -5.59
C GLY A 74 35.24 19.38 -6.46
N VAL A 75 34.31 20.28 -6.09
CA VAL A 75 34.32 21.62 -6.69
C VAL A 75 35.47 22.44 -6.09
N ASP A 76 36.55 22.54 -6.84
CA ASP A 76 37.69 23.39 -6.53
C ASP A 76 37.24 24.86 -6.52
N ARG A 77 37.20 25.47 -5.32
CA ARG A 77 36.89 26.89 -5.12
C ARG A 77 38.10 27.74 -5.49
N SER A 78 38.45 27.77 -6.77
CA SER A 78 39.30 28.82 -7.29
C SER A 78 38.42 30.03 -7.61
N GLY A 79 38.66 31.13 -6.87
CA GLY A 79 37.83 32.32 -6.87
C GLY A 79 37.62 32.91 -8.27
N THR A 80 36.36 33.07 -8.64
CA THR A 80 35.94 34.06 -9.64
C THR A 80 35.42 35.28 -8.89
N ASP A 81 35.90 36.48 -9.23
CA ASP A 81 35.55 37.77 -8.59
C ASP A 81 34.03 38.09 -8.60
N ASP A 82 33.22 37.32 -9.33
CA ASP A 82 31.80 37.58 -9.60
C ASP A 82 30.81 37.02 -8.55
N THR A 83 31.33 36.35 -7.51
CA THR A 83 30.53 35.70 -6.44
C THR A 83 30.74 36.30 -5.05
N ALA A 84 31.66 37.28 -4.91
CA ALA A 84 31.92 37.96 -3.65
C ALA A 84 30.67 38.71 -3.14
N GLY A 85 30.35 38.55 -1.84
CA GLY A 85 29.19 39.19 -1.23
C GLY A 85 27.82 38.59 -1.57
N LYS A 86 27.74 37.42 -2.22
CA LYS A 86 26.49 36.71 -2.53
C LYS A 86 26.31 35.47 -1.65
N ALA A 87 25.06 35.12 -1.32
CA ALA A 87 24.73 33.90 -0.61
C ALA A 87 24.67 32.72 -1.59
N ALA A 88 25.28 31.59 -1.23
CA ALA A 88 25.27 30.39 -2.03
C ALA A 88 24.14 29.45 -1.55
N VAL A 89 23.17 29.15 -2.41
CA VAL A 89 22.00 28.32 -2.07
C VAL A 89 22.05 27.03 -2.87
N SER A 90 22.05 25.89 -2.17
CA SER A 90 21.87 24.56 -2.76
C SER A 90 20.40 24.13 -2.67
N LEU A 91 19.86 23.55 -3.74
CA LEU A 91 18.48 23.08 -3.81
C LEU A 91 18.46 21.55 -3.84
N SER A 92 17.57 20.95 -3.05
CA SER A 92 17.39 19.50 -2.99
C SER A 92 16.17 19.06 -3.80
N GLN A 93 16.19 17.83 -4.31
CA GLN A 93 15.03 17.22 -4.97
C GLN A 93 14.16 16.48 -3.96
N ASN A 94 12.87 16.39 -4.24
CA ASN A 94 11.96 15.43 -3.60
C ASN A 94 11.42 14.51 -4.68
N SER A 95 11.68 13.20 -4.56
CA SER A 95 11.33 12.22 -5.60
C SER A 95 9.83 12.16 -5.97
N MET A 96 8.97 12.66 -5.08
CA MET A 96 7.51 12.61 -5.22
C MET A 96 6.90 13.94 -5.70
N LEU A 97 7.70 15.00 -5.81
CA LEU A 97 7.25 16.34 -6.22
C LEU A 97 7.98 16.78 -7.48
N ASN A 98 7.25 17.42 -8.40
CA ASN A 98 7.87 18.24 -9.43
C ASN A 98 7.96 19.67 -8.89
N VAL A 99 9.18 20.21 -8.85
CA VAL A 99 9.44 21.55 -8.34
C VAL A 99 10.24 22.33 -9.38
N HIS A 100 9.70 23.47 -9.79
CA HIS A 100 10.35 24.44 -10.66
C HIS A 100 10.73 25.67 -9.83
N TYR A 101 11.95 26.18 -9.99
CA TYR A 101 12.49 27.29 -9.20
C TYR A 101 12.71 28.53 -10.06
N TYR A 102 12.48 29.71 -9.49
CA TYR A 102 12.51 30.99 -10.20
C TYR A 102 13.22 32.07 -9.38
N LEU A 103 13.81 33.05 -10.07
CA LEU A 103 14.48 34.23 -9.48
C LEU A 103 13.57 35.46 -9.36
N ASP A 104 12.30 35.36 -9.79
CA ASP A 104 11.32 36.44 -9.74
C ASP A 104 9.92 35.94 -9.41
N GLU A 105 9.14 36.79 -8.74
CA GLU A 105 7.75 36.55 -8.33
C GLU A 105 6.81 36.30 -9.52
N ALA A 106 7.12 36.84 -10.69
CA ALA A 106 6.31 36.64 -11.90
C ALA A 106 6.58 35.30 -12.58
N HIS A 107 7.47 34.46 -12.03
CA HIS A 107 7.83 33.13 -12.53
C HIS A 107 8.34 33.14 -13.99
N LYS A 108 9.08 34.19 -14.38
CA LYS A 108 9.60 34.34 -15.76
C LYS A 108 11.02 33.84 -15.96
N ASN A 109 11.85 33.92 -14.91
CA ASN A 109 13.25 33.53 -14.93
C ASN A 109 13.42 32.22 -14.17
N GLU A 110 13.10 31.12 -14.86
CA GLU A 110 13.28 29.77 -14.34
C GLU A 110 14.76 29.40 -14.24
N ILE A 111 15.12 28.70 -13.16
CA ILE A 111 16.45 28.12 -12.95
C ILE A 111 16.47 26.78 -13.68
N THR A 112 17.10 26.73 -14.86
CA THR A 112 17.08 25.58 -15.77
C THR A 112 17.82 24.35 -15.25
N ASP A 113 18.75 24.51 -14.30
CA ASP A 113 19.47 23.40 -13.69
C ASP A 113 19.69 23.64 -12.17
N PRO A 114 18.62 23.54 -11.36
CA PRO A 114 18.68 23.93 -9.95
C PRO A 114 19.45 22.93 -9.07
N TYR A 115 19.83 21.77 -9.60
CA TYR A 115 20.38 20.64 -8.82
C TYR A 115 21.87 20.35 -9.08
N HIS A 116 22.49 21.03 -10.06
CA HIS A 116 23.91 20.88 -10.38
C HIS A 116 24.72 22.16 -10.06
N GLY A 117 24.62 22.66 -8.82
CA GLY A 117 25.44 23.77 -8.36
C GLY A 117 24.83 24.59 -7.23
N PHE A 118 25.41 25.77 -6.99
CA PHE A 118 24.84 26.79 -6.10
C PHE A 118 24.14 27.87 -6.92
N VAL A 119 22.98 28.29 -6.46
CA VAL A 119 22.33 29.53 -6.89
C VAL A 119 22.89 30.66 -6.03
N TYR A 120 23.51 31.66 -6.67
CA TYR A 120 24.12 32.79 -5.95
C TYR A 120 23.16 33.99 -5.92
N LEU A 121 22.75 34.39 -4.72
CA LEU A 121 21.82 35.48 -4.50
C LEU A 121 22.52 36.70 -3.90
N ALA A 122 22.30 37.87 -4.47
CA ALA A 122 22.69 39.13 -3.84
C ALA A 122 21.80 39.42 -2.62
N PRO A 123 22.25 40.27 -1.66
CA PRO A 123 21.45 40.69 -0.53
C PRO A 123 20.05 41.17 -0.94
N GLY A 124 19.02 40.62 -0.30
CA GLY A 124 17.61 40.95 -0.57
C GLY A 124 16.99 40.28 -1.80
N GLN A 125 17.73 39.48 -2.57
CA GLN A 125 17.13 38.67 -3.64
C GLN A 125 16.42 37.43 -3.08
N SER A 126 15.34 37.03 -3.77
CA SER A 126 14.46 35.96 -3.32
C SER A 126 14.42 34.79 -4.31
N LEU A 127 14.04 33.62 -3.80
CA LEU A 127 13.74 32.43 -4.58
C LEU A 127 12.26 32.11 -4.47
N TYR A 128 11.70 31.77 -5.62
CA TYR A 128 10.30 31.39 -5.79
C TYR A 128 10.24 29.98 -6.37
N ALA A 129 9.16 29.26 -6.11
CA ALA A 129 8.95 27.94 -6.66
C ALA A 129 7.48 27.70 -7.02
N THR A 130 7.26 26.86 -8.03
CA THR A 130 5.99 26.18 -8.23
C THR A 130 6.17 24.71 -7.90
N THR A 131 5.17 24.14 -7.25
CA THR A 131 5.22 22.76 -6.75
C THR A 131 3.96 22.02 -7.18
N GLU A 132 4.14 20.88 -7.79
CA GLU A 132 3.06 19.97 -8.12
C GLU A 132 3.45 18.54 -7.72
N LYS A 133 2.45 17.71 -7.47
CA LYS A 133 2.67 16.29 -7.27
C LYS A 133 3.13 15.66 -8.59
N LYS A 134 4.13 14.79 -8.54
CA LYS A 134 4.56 14.06 -9.73
C LYS A 134 3.51 13.03 -10.16
N SER A 135 3.04 13.09 -11.40
CA SER A 135 2.09 12.11 -11.97
C SER A 135 2.62 10.67 -11.86
N GLY A 136 1.78 9.73 -11.43
CA GLY A 136 2.16 8.32 -11.21
C GLY A 136 2.94 8.05 -9.92
N SER A 137 3.19 9.06 -9.06
CA SER A 137 3.77 8.82 -7.74
C SER A 137 2.72 8.28 -6.76
N SER A 138 2.98 7.09 -6.23
CA SER A 138 2.26 6.51 -5.09
C SER A 138 2.97 6.91 -3.80
N PRO A 139 2.25 7.20 -2.70
CA PRO A 139 0.79 7.22 -2.52
C PRO A 139 0.04 8.40 -3.18
N GLU A 140 -1.25 8.20 -3.49
CA GLU A 140 -2.15 9.27 -3.96
C GLU A 140 -2.22 10.47 -3.01
N LYS A 141 -2.18 10.19 -1.70
CA LYS A 141 -2.35 11.14 -0.59
C LYS A 141 -1.11 12.00 -0.28
N TYR A 142 -0.08 12.02 -1.13
CA TYR A 142 1.11 12.83 -0.90
C TYR A 142 0.99 14.19 -1.58
N SER A 143 1.14 15.28 -0.81
CA SER A 143 1.09 16.65 -1.30
C SER A 143 2.28 17.48 -0.82
N PHE A 144 2.54 18.61 -1.48
CA PHE A 144 3.57 19.54 -1.03
C PHE A 144 3.15 20.23 0.29
N SER A 145 4.12 20.46 1.17
CA SER A 145 3.91 21.08 2.48
C SER A 145 4.60 22.44 2.58
N SER A 146 5.93 22.47 2.48
CA SER A 146 6.74 23.68 2.68
C SER A 146 8.16 23.52 2.13
N PHE A 147 8.99 24.56 2.20
CA PHE A 147 10.43 24.44 2.00
C PHE A 147 11.16 24.55 3.32
N ARG A 148 12.01 23.58 3.63
CA ARG A 148 12.97 23.70 4.75
C ARG A 148 14.24 24.33 4.25
N VAL A 149 14.60 25.48 4.81
CA VAL A 149 15.86 26.18 4.52
C VAL A 149 16.77 26.10 5.73
N PHE A 150 17.99 25.60 5.51
CA PHE A 150 19.04 25.52 6.51
C PHE A 150 20.20 26.43 6.14
N SER A 151 20.73 27.19 7.10
CA SER A 151 22.03 27.82 6.98
C SER A 151 23.12 26.80 7.30
N ILE A 152 24.20 26.78 6.53
CA ILE A 152 25.36 25.92 6.70
C ILE A 152 26.53 26.80 7.13
N LYS A 153 27.06 26.55 8.32
CA LYS A 153 28.27 27.19 8.83
C LYS A 153 29.17 26.14 9.45
N ASP A 154 30.41 26.04 8.99
CA ASP A 154 31.39 25.05 9.46
C ASP A 154 30.85 23.60 9.42
N GLY A 155 30.06 23.27 8.38
CA GLY A 155 29.41 21.96 8.23
C GLY A 155 28.19 21.72 9.14
N LYS A 156 27.83 22.67 10.00
CA LYS A 156 26.65 22.59 10.87
C LYS A 156 25.42 23.20 10.18
N LYS A 157 24.35 22.43 10.06
CA LYS A 157 23.04 22.88 9.56
C LYS A 157 22.20 23.48 10.70
N THR A 158 21.63 24.66 10.48
CA THR A 158 20.66 25.30 11.40
C THR A 158 19.43 25.71 10.61
N LEU A 159 18.23 25.34 11.06
CA LEU A 159 16.97 25.70 10.37
C LEU A 159 16.76 27.22 10.47
N VAL A 160 16.49 27.86 9.34
CA VAL A 160 16.29 29.31 9.24
C VAL A 160 14.88 29.67 8.77
N SER A 161 14.26 28.81 7.96
CA SER A 161 12.88 28.97 7.52
C SER A 161 12.24 27.61 7.24
N GLU A 162 10.93 27.52 7.50
CA GLU A 162 10.05 26.43 7.07
C GLU A 162 8.76 27.04 6.50
N GLU A 163 8.90 28.10 5.70
CA GLU A 163 7.80 28.88 5.14
C GLU A 163 7.70 28.73 3.62
N TYR A 164 6.48 28.86 3.10
CA TYR A 164 6.17 28.93 1.68
C TYR A 164 4.92 29.79 1.48
N ASP A 165 5.03 30.87 0.73
CA ASP A 165 3.88 31.69 0.34
C ASP A 165 3.22 31.07 -0.90
N THR A 166 2.05 30.47 -0.71
CA THR A 166 1.30 29.81 -1.78
C THR A 166 0.79 30.75 -2.86
N LYS A 167 0.70 32.07 -2.61
CA LYS A 167 0.23 33.04 -3.61
C LYS A 167 1.35 33.49 -4.54
N THR A 168 2.53 33.71 -3.99
CA THR A 168 3.67 34.27 -4.72
C THR A 168 4.70 33.21 -5.10
N GLY A 169 4.66 32.03 -4.48
CA GLY A 169 5.68 30.98 -4.62
C GLY A 169 6.94 31.24 -3.79
N LEU A 170 6.99 32.32 -2.99
CA LEU A 170 8.18 32.71 -2.24
C LEU A 170 8.51 31.70 -1.15
N PHE A 171 9.76 31.24 -1.11
CA PHE A 171 10.23 30.33 -0.04
C PHE A 171 11.55 30.74 0.62
N PHE A 172 12.32 31.64 0.01
CA PHE A 172 13.57 32.13 0.60
C PHE A 172 13.91 33.53 0.14
N THR A 173 14.47 34.35 1.03
CA THR A 173 15.07 35.65 0.72
C THR A 173 16.46 35.71 1.35
N ALA A 174 17.46 36.08 0.55
CA ALA A 174 18.83 36.20 0.99
C ALA A 174 18.97 37.36 2.00
N PRO A 175 19.65 37.15 3.14
CA PRO A 175 19.79 38.18 4.17
C PRO A 175 20.66 39.35 3.70
N ASP A 176 20.53 40.50 4.36
CA ASP A 176 21.29 41.72 4.00
C ASP A 176 22.83 41.54 4.05
N ASN A 177 23.31 40.59 4.86
CA ASN A 177 24.72 40.20 4.91
C ASN A 177 24.91 38.78 4.37
N CYS A 178 25.42 38.66 3.15
CA CYS A 178 25.52 37.41 2.40
C CYS A 178 26.94 36.81 2.34
N ASP A 179 27.98 37.52 2.79
CA ASP A 179 29.36 37.15 2.51
C ASP A 179 29.75 35.82 3.20
N GLY A 180 30.11 34.82 2.38
CA GLY A 180 30.47 33.48 2.83
C GLY A 180 29.34 32.65 3.44
N LEU A 181 28.07 33.06 3.27
CA LEU A 181 26.92 32.29 3.77
C LEU A 181 26.48 31.22 2.77
N GLU A 182 26.29 30.01 3.28
CA GLU A 182 25.76 28.87 2.53
C GLU A 182 24.38 28.48 3.07
N PHE A 183 23.46 28.16 2.17
CA PHE A 183 22.14 27.65 2.50
C PHE A 183 21.84 26.36 1.74
N SER A 184 20.96 25.55 2.32
CA SER A 184 20.39 24.37 1.70
C SER A 184 18.88 24.44 1.86
N ALA A 185 18.17 24.50 0.75
CA ALA A 185 16.71 24.46 0.72
C ALA A 185 16.23 23.13 0.13
N GLY A 186 15.19 22.56 0.72
CA GLY A 186 14.59 21.31 0.26
C GLY A 186 13.06 21.36 0.30
N PRO A 187 12.36 20.92 -0.76
CA PRO A 187 10.90 20.86 -0.82
C PRO A 187 10.37 19.69 0.01
N VAL A 188 9.62 19.99 1.05
CA VAL A 188 9.02 19.02 1.95
C VAL A 188 7.61 18.71 1.49
N GLY A 189 7.30 17.43 1.30
CA GLY A 189 5.93 16.98 1.15
C GLY A 189 5.35 16.44 2.44
N LYS A 190 4.08 16.10 2.42
CA LYS A 190 3.35 15.52 3.54
C LYS A 190 2.34 14.52 3.00
N TYR A 191 1.96 13.58 3.86
CA TYR A 191 0.83 12.71 3.59
C TYR A 191 -0.43 13.31 4.20
N GLU A 192 -1.50 13.35 3.43
CA GLU A 192 -2.78 13.87 3.84
C GLU A 192 -3.49 12.87 4.74
N ASN A 193 -3.93 13.36 5.89
CA ASN A 193 -4.79 12.62 6.79
C ASN A 193 -6.08 12.21 6.07
N LYS A 194 -6.64 11.08 6.48
CA LYS A 194 -7.97 10.69 6.02
C LYS A 194 -9.00 11.52 6.76
N GLU A 195 -9.79 12.30 6.02
CA GLU A 195 -10.97 12.96 6.58
C GLU A 195 -12.04 11.91 6.94
N LEU A 196 -12.62 12.07 8.11
CA LEU A 196 -13.73 11.28 8.64
C LEU A 196 -14.84 12.21 9.10
N THR A 197 -16.09 11.76 8.95
CA THR A 197 -17.26 12.41 9.55
C THR A 197 -17.71 11.60 10.75
N LEU A 198 -17.87 12.26 11.90
CA LEU A 198 -18.34 11.68 13.15
C LEU A 198 -19.71 12.25 13.48
N SER A 199 -20.67 11.40 13.82
CA SER A 199 -22.04 11.81 14.11
C SER A 199 -22.56 11.09 15.35
N ASP A 200 -22.82 11.81 16.43
CA ASP A 200 -23.54 11.28 17.58
C ASP A 200 -24.85 12.01 17.78
N TYR A 201 -25.93 11.25 17.88
CA TYR A 201 -27.25 11.85 18.00
C TYR A 201 -28.22 10.95 18.76
N TYR A 202 -29.30 11.56 19.25
CA TYR A 202 -30.52 10.86 19.59
C TYR A 202 -31.71 11.53 18.88
N THR A 203 -32.76 10.76 18.64
CA THR A 203 -33.98 11.27 18.04
C THR A 203 -34.97 11.66 19.14
N ASP A 204 -35.47 12.89 19.13
CA ASP A 204 -36.48 13.34 20.09
C ASP A 204 -37.91 12.94 19.68
N ASP A 205 -38.90 13.24 20.52
CA ASP A 205 -40.33 12.95 20.26
C ASP A 205 -40.89 13.66 19.00
N THR A 206 -40.12 14.57 18.39
CA THR A 206 -40.48 15.28 17.15
C THR A 206 -39.75 14.73 15.92
N PHE A 207 -39.02 13.62 16.09
CA PHE A 207 -38.15 13.01 15.09
C PHE A 207 -36.97 13.92 14.65
N ALA A 208 -36.59 14.88 15.49
CA ALA A 208 -35.41 15.71 15.25
C ALA A 208 -34.16 15.00 15.77
N HIS A 209 -33.10 14.96 14.95
CA HIS A 209 -31.78 14.53 15.39
C HIS A 209 -31.17 15.63 16.26
N ILE A 210 -30.90 15.29 17.52
CA ILE A 210 -30.23 16.16 18.48
C ILE A 210 -28.87 15.56 18.81
N ASP A 211 -27.84 16.40 18.75
CA ASP A 211 -26.47 16.04 19.11
C ASP A 211 -26.41 15.48 20.54
N ALA A 212 -25.78 14.32 20.72
CA ALA A 212 -25.66 13.67 22.02
C ALA A 212 -24.51 14.24 22.87
N GLU A 213 -23.68 15.12 22.30
CA GLU A 213 -22.54 15.78 22.94
C GLU A 213 -21.54 14.80 23.58
N GLY A 214 -21.36 13.63 22.96
CA GLY A 214 -20.40 12.64 23.44
C GLY A 214 -18.96 12.94 23.01
N LYS A 215 -18.07 12.00 23.32
CA LYS A 215 -16.64 12.14 23.06
C LYS A 215 -16.14 11.06 22.12
N TRP A 216 -15.59 11.49 20.98
CA TRP A 216 -14.95 10.59 20.04
C TRP A 216 -13.44 10.51 20.28
N THR A 217 -12.87 9.33 20.08
CA THR A 217 -11.44 9.09 20.11
C THR A 217 -11.02 8.29 18.88
N ILE A 218 -10.04 8.81 18.12
CA ILE A 218 -9.45 8.13 16.97
C ILE A 218 -7.96 7.92 17.26
N GLY A 219 -7.56 6.66 17.42
CA GLY A 219 -6.24 6.32 17.94
C GLY A 219 -6.06 6.90 19.35
N ASN A 220 -5.22 7.93 19.48
CA ASN A 220 -4.95 8.63 20.75
C ASN A 220 -5.46 10.09 20.77
N LYS A 221 -6.22 10.50 19.76
CA LYS A 221 -6.72 11.88 19.63
C LYS A 221 -8.21 11.96 19.90
N GLU A 222 -8.61 13.02 20.58
CA GLU A 222 -9.99 13.27 20.97
C GLU A 222 -10.65 14.26 20.00
N PHE A 223 -11.92 14.00 19.67
CA PHE A 223 -12.72 14.77 18.73
C PHE A 223 -14.16 14.93 19.27
N SER A 224 -14.86 15.95 18.78
CA SER A 224 -16.32 16.09 18.89
C SER A 224 -16.98 15.64 17.58
N ALA A 225 -18.32 15.58 17.56
CA ALA A 225 -19.08 15.40 16.34
C ALA A 225 -18.64 16.37 15.21
N GLY A 226 -18.74 15.91 13.96
CA GLY A 226 -18.36 16.65 12.77
C GLY A 226 -17.11 16.10 12.09
N LYS A 227 -16.23 16.99 11.64
CA LYS A 227 -15.03 16.58 10.90
C LYS A 227 -13.91 16.14 11.84
N ALA A 228 -13.36 14.96 11.56
CA ALA A 228 -12.19 14.42 12.22
C ALA A 228 -11.16 13.94 11.20
N GLU A 229 -9.95 13.66 11.69
CA GLU A 229 -8.84 13.22 10.85
C GLU A 229 -8.19 11.99 11.45
N ALA A 230 -8.05 10.93 10.63
CA ALA A 230 -7.22 9.78 10.94
C ALA A 230 -5.87 9.90 10.24
N GLY A 231 -4.83 9.34 10.85
CA GLY A 231 -3.49 9.33 10.28
C GLY A 231 -3.45 8.74 8.86
N PRO A 232 -2.47 9.15 8.03
CA PRO A 232 -2.41 8.77 6.62
C PRO A 232 -2.08 7.29 6.40
N PHE A 233 -1.57 6.62 7.44
CA PHE A 233 -1.13 5.24 7.41
C PHE A 233 -1.45 4.52 8.72
N GLY A 234 -1.42 3.20 8.66
CA GLY A 234 -1.57 2.34 9.82
C GLY A 234 -3.02 2.05 10.16
N LEU A 235 -3.17 1.19 11.17
CA LEU A 235 -4.48 0.85 11.74
C LEU A 235 -4.79 1.86 12.84
N TYR A 236 -6.03 2.33 12.87
CA TYR A 236 -6.58 3.14 13.95
C TYR A 236 -7.83 2.48 14.51
N THR A 237 -8.16 2.82 15.74
CA THR A 237 -9.41 2.43 16.39
C THR A 237 -10.22 3.68 16.62
N VAL A 238 -11.52 3.60 16.30
CA VAL A 238 -12.49 4.64 16.64
C VAL A 238 -13.23 4.18 17.89
N LYS A 239 -13.41 5.09 18.84
CA LYS A 239 -14.17 4.89 20.07
C LYS A 239 -15.08 6.09 20.29
N TYR A 240 -16.30 5.85 20.74
CA TYR A 240 -17.23 6.89 21.19
C TYR A 240 -17.60 6.64 22.65
N GLU A 241 -17.49 7.66 23.50
CA GLU A 241 -17.87 7.63 24.92
C GLU A 241 -19.10 8.51 25.13
N PHE A 242 -20.11 7.98 25.83
CA PHE A 242 -21.37 8.67 26.11
C PHE A 242 -21.72 8.64 27.60
N ASP A 243 -22.66 9.49 28.01
CA ASP A 243 -23.17 9.54 29.38
C ASP A 243 -24.16 8.40 29.63
N ALA A 244 -23.67 7.28 30.18
CA ALA A 244 -24.44 6.07 30.44
C ALA A 244 -25.52 6.22 31.53
N ASP A 245 -25.53 7.31 32.30
CA ASP A 245 -26.61 7.63 33.24
C ASP A 245 -27.80 8.29 32.53
N LYS A 246 -27.56 8.93 31.38
CA LYS A 246 -28.60 9.64 30.61
C LYS A 246 -29.10 8.83 29.42
N TYR A 247 -28.20 8.14 28.75
CA TYR A 247 -28.45 7.53 27.46
C TYR A 247 -28.16 6.03 27.48
N PHE A 248 -28.88 5.30 26.65
CA PHE A 248 -28.50 3.96 26.23
C PHE A 248 -28.16 3.95 24.74
N PHE A 249 -27.25 3.05 24.37
CA PHE A 249 -26.86 2.82 22.97
C PHE A 249 -28.00 2.18 22.19
N VAL A 250 -28.25 2.66 20.96
CA VAL A 250 -29.25 2.11 20.05
C VAL A 250 -28.61 1.50 18.81
N SER A 251 -27.77 2.24 18.09
CA SER A 251 -27.17 1.74 16.85
C SER A 251 -25.86 2.46 16.54
N SER A 252 -25.07 1.88 15.62
CA SER A 252 -23.90 2.54 15.06
C SER A 252 -23.69 2.13 13.61
N GLU A 253 -23.15 3.05 12.81
CA GLU A 253 -22.65 2.77 11.46
C GLU A 253 -21.21 3.29 11.35
N PRO A 254 -20.19 2.49 10.99
CA PRO A 254 -20.25 1.04 10.79
C PRO A 254 -20.60 0.28 12.08
N LYS A 255 -20.86 -1.03 11.97
CA LYS A 255 -21.09 -1.87 13.15
C LYS A 255 -19.91 -1.77 14.12
N TYR A 256 -20.24 -1.55 15.39
CA TYR A 256 -19.28 -1.58 16.49
C TYR A 256 -18.66 -2.98 16.67
N SER A 257 -17.44 -3.03 17.21
CA SER A 257 -16.77 -4.29 17.57
C SER A 257 -17.22 -4.80 18.93
N TYR A 258 -17.33 -3.92 19.92
CA TYR A 258 -17.93 -4.21 21.22
C TYR A 258 -18.42 -2.92 21.88
N ILE A 259 -19.35 -3.07 22.82
CA ILE A 259 -19.84 -2.00 23.69
C ILE A 259 -19.35 -2.28 25.10
N ASP A 260 -18.83 -1.25 25.75
CA ASP A 260 -18.54 -1.19 27.18
C ASP A 260 -19.65 -0.38 27.89
N GLU A 261 -19.66 -0.33 29.22
CA GLU A 261 -20.72 0.30 30.02
C GLU A 261 -21.12 1.71 29.53
N ASN A 262 -20.15 2.49 29.04
CA ASN A 262 -20.35 3.87 28.58
C ASN A 262 -19.65 4.17 27.25
N SER A 263 -19.28 3.16 26.46
CA SER A 263 -18.57 3.42 25.22
C SER A 263 -18.81 2.40 24.12
N VAL A 264 -18.79 2.88 22.89
CA VAL A 264 -18.90 2.11 21.66
C VAL A 264 -17.51 2.05 21.03
N VAL A 265 -16.98 0.84 20.82
CA VAL A 265 -15.65 0.64 20.23
C VAL A 265 -15.81 -0.02 18.87
N PHE A 266 -15.31 0.63 17.83
CA PHE A 266 -15.37 0.13 16.46
C PHE A 266 -14.17 -0.79 16.15
N GLY A 267 -14.31 -1.61 15.10
CA GLY A 267 -13.22 -2.43 14.60
C GLY A 267 -11.99 -1.60 14.20
N ARG A 268 -10.82 -2.24 14.13
CA ARG A 268 -9.60 -1.59 13.62
C ARG A 268 -9.82 -1.23 12.14
N ALA A 269 -9.70 0.04 11.82
CA ALA A 269 -9.78 0.55 10.46
C ALA A 269 -8.41 0.98 9.96
N SER A 270 -8.20 0.87 8.65
CA SER A 270 -7.02 1.36 7.95
C SER A 270 -7.32 2.69 7.25
N ALA A 271 -6.29 3.51 7.09
CA ALA A 271 -6.36 4.71 6.24
C ALA A 271 -6.70 4.39 4.77
N SER A 272 -6.62 3.12 4.36
CA SER A 272 -7.01 2.63 3.02
C SER A 272 -8.43 2.10 2.92
N ASP A 273 -9.17 2.01 4.03
CA ASP A 273 -10.54 1.48 3.99
C ASP A 273 -11.52 2.52 3.44
N ASP A 274 -12.61 2.08 2.83
CA ASP A 274 -13.64 2.95 2.23
C ASP A 274 -14.60 3.56 3.26
N ILE A 275 -14.34 3.38 4.56
CA ILE A 275 -15.16 3.94 5.64
C ILE A 275 -14.78 5.41 5.84
N SER A 276 -15.65 6.34 5.45
CA SER A 276 -15.46 7.78 5.66
C SER A 276 -16.32 8.36 6.77
N GLU A 277 -17.23 7.58 7.34
CA GLU A 277 -18.20 8.06 8.32
C GLU A 277 -18.34 7.08 9.48
N TYR A 278 -18.51 7.62 10.68
CA TYR A 278 -18.87 6.91 11.89
C TYR A 278 -20.05 7.62 12.54
N SER A 279 -21.11 6.87 12.86
CA SER A 279 -22.26 7.37 13.57
C SER A 279 -22.59 6.50 14.78
N VAL A 280 -23.09 7.13 15.84
CA VAL A 280 -23.68 6.47 17.00
C VAL A 280 -25.04 7.10 17.28
N GLU A 281 -26.07 6.27 17.27
CA GLU A 281 -27.40 6.64 17.74
C GLU A 281 -27.57 6.21 19.19
N LEU A 282 -27.97 7.17 20.01
CA LEU A 282 -28.34 6.99 21.40
C LEU A 282 -29.84 7.24 21.59
N HIS A 283 -30.36 6.88 22.76
CA HIS A 283 -31.67 7.31 23.19
C HIS A 283 -31.67 7.59 24.69
N PRO A 284 -32.35 8.67 25.16
CA PRO A 284 -32.53 8.90 26.58
C PRO A 284 -33.27 7.73 27.24
N TYR A 285 -32.96 7.40 28.48
CA TYR A 285 -33.73 6.39 29.19
C TYR A 285 -35.22 6.72 29.28
N ILE A 286 -36.04 5.69 29.09
CA ILE A 286 -37.49 5.82 29.06
C ILE A 286 -38.02 5.70 30.50
N SER A 287 -38.94 6.60 30.85
CA SER A 287 -39.67 6.55 32.11
C SER A 287 -41.14 6.33 31.83
N VAL A 288 -41.72 5.27 32.38
CA VAL A 288 -43.14 4.93 32.22
C VAL A 288 -43.86 5.06 33.55
N THR A 289 -45.08 5.58 33.48
CA THR A 289 -46.01 5.59 34.62
C THR A 289 -47.25 4.78 34.27
N MET A 290 -47.47 3.68 34.97
CA MET A 290 -48.69 2.88 34.86
C MET A 290 -49.61 3.23 36.05
N LYS A 291 -50.87 3.56 35.75
CA LYS A 291 -51.82 4.06 36.75
C LYS A 291 -52.18 2.99 37.78
N THR A 292 -52.38 3.46 39.01
CA THR A 292 -52.69 2.72 40.24
C THR A 292 -53.45 1.41 40.02
N PRO A 293 -52.85 0.25 40.32
CA PRO A 293 -53.57 -1.01 40.41
C PRO A 293 -54.45 -1.05 41.67
N GLU A 294 -55.63 -1.65 41.56
CA GLU A 294 -56.57 -2.00 42.64
C GLU A 294 -56.05 -3.12 43.55
N SER A 295 -54.87 -3.67 43.26
CA SER A 295 -54.23 -4.77 43.96
C SER A 295 -52.73 -4.48 44.19
N ASN A 296 -52.09 -5.19 45.14
CA ASN A 296 -50.64 -5.11 45.28
C ASN A 296 -49.99 -5.77 44.07
N VAL A 297 -48.92 -5.16 43.55
CA VAL A 297 -48.22 -5.60 42.33
C VAL A 297 -46.74 -5.79 42.63
N LYS A 298 -46.18 -6.92 42.19
CA LYS A 298 -44.72 -7.09 42.10
C LYS A 298 -44.30 -6.87 40.66
N VAL A 299 -43.21 -6.15 40.47
CA VAL A 299 -42.68 -5.83 39.14
C VAL A 299 -41.35 -6.52 38.96
N GLU A 300 -41.18 -7.14 37.80
CA GLU A 300 -39.90 -7.64 37.33
C GLU A 300 -39.58 -6.97 35.98
N ILE A 301 -38.35 -6.52 35.80
CA ILE A 301 -37.83 -6.00 34.54
C ILE A 301 -36.76 -6.99 34.08
N ASN A 302 -36.92 -7.57 32.89
CA ASN A 302 -36.02 -8.58 32.35
C ASN A 302 -35.76 -9.76 33.31
N GLY A 303 -36.78 -10.11 34.12
CA GLY A 303 -36.70 -11.19 35.13
C GLY A 303 -36.06 -10.78 36.46
N GLU A 304 -35.52 -9.57 36.58
CA GLU A 304 -35.00 -9.02 37.84
C GLU A 304 -36.08 -8.25 38.60
N SER A 305 -36.10 -8.37 39.93
CA SER A 305 -37.11 -7.68 40.74
C SER A 305 -36.90 -6.17 40.73
N ALA A 306 -37.85 -5.44 40.16
CA ALA A 306 -37.87 -3.97 40.11
C ALA A 306 -38.70 -3.35 41.25
N GLY A 307 -39.16 -4.18 42.20
CA GLY A 307 -39.84 -3.73 43.41
C GLY A 307 -41.28 -4.23 43.57
N SER A 308 -41.99 -3.64 44.52
CA SER A 308 -43.38 -3.98 44.83
C SER A 308 -44.15 -2.71 45.16
N PHE A 309 -45.34 -2.58 44.56
CA PHE A 309 -46.18 -1.41 44.65
C PHE A 309 -47.46 -1.75 45.40
N THR A 310 -47.84 -0.87 46.32
CA THR A 310 -49.03 -1.06 47.14
C THR A 310 -50.29 -0.63 46.37
N LYS A 311 -51.44 -1.20 46.74
CA LYS A 311 -52.74 -0.80 46.18
C LYS A 311 -52.90 0.72 46.18
N GLY A 312 -53.27 1.30 45.05
CA GLY A 312 -53.50 2.74 44.93
C GLY A 312 -52.22 3.58 44.78
N GLN A 313 -51.07 2.97 44.49
CA GLN A 313 -49.83 3.64 44.14
C GLN A 313 -49.54 3.50 42.64
N ASP A 314 -49.27 4.60 41.93
CA ASP A 314 -48.83 4.56 40.54
C ASP A 314 -47.49 3.80 40.44
N ILE A 315 -47.36 2.96 39.42
CA ILE A 315 -46.12 2.22 39.14
C ILE A 315 -45.27 3.13 38.25
N VAL A 316 -44.17 3.65 38.81
CA VAL A 316 -43.19 4.46 38.08
C VAL A 316 -41.96 3.60 37.89
N LEU A 317 -41.61 3.36 36.63
CA LEU A 317 -40.39 2.65 36.24
C LEU A 317 -39.55 3.60 35.40
N ASP A 318 -38.29 3.72 35.76
CA ASP A 318 -37.29 4.56 35.09
C ASP A 318 -36.17 3.68 34.52
N HIS A 319 -35.23 4.30 33.81
CA HIS A 319 -34.07 3.62 33.22
C HIS A 319 -34.42 2.45 32.28
N LEU A 320 -35.57 2.53 31.60
CA LEU A 320 -35.99 1.53 30.64
C LEU A 320 -35.37 1.77 29.27
N LYS A 321 -35.08 0.67 28.56
CA LYS A 321 -34.58 0.62 27.18
C LYS A 321 -35.60 -0.04 26.27
N PHE A 322 -35.46 0.15 24.96
CA PHE A 322 -36.27 -0.56 23.98
C PHE A 322 -36.10 -2.08 24.12
N GLY A 323 -37.20 -2.82 24.02
CA GLY A 323 -37.24 -4.27 24.19
C GLY A 323 -37.27 -4.76 25.64
N ASP A 324 -37.12 -3.88 26.65
CA ASP A 324 -37.24 -4.30 28.05
C ASP A 324 -38.60 -4.94 28.33
N THR A 325 -38.56 -6.11 28.98
CA THR A 325 -39.74 -6.90 29.33
C THR A 325 -40.15 -6.62 30.76
N ILE A 326 -41.33 -6.03 30.95
CA ILE A 326 -41.88 -5.68 32.26
C ILE A 326 -42.96 -6.70 32.62
N VAL A 327 -42.73 -7.49 33.66
CA VAL A 327 -43.71 -8.47 34.17
C VAL A 327 -44.34 -7.93 35.45
N LEU A 328 -45.67 -7.73 35.41
CA LEU A 328 -46.48 -7.36 36.55
C LEU A 328 -47.18 -8.58 37.12
N ASN A 329 -46.86 -8.94 38.36
CA ASN A 329 -47.55 -9.99 39.11
C ASN A 329 -48.57 -9.35 40.07
N CYS A 330 -49.83 -9.36 39.67
CA CYS A 330 -50.96 -8.79 40.38
C CYS A 330 -51.65 -9.83 41.28
N SER A 331 -52.12 -9.41 42.46
CA SER A 331 -52.87 -10.30 43.35
C SER A 331 -54.32 -10.56 42.92
N LYS A 332 -54.85 -9.78 41.96
CA LYS A 332 -56.19 -9.90 41.37
C LYS A 332 -56.17 -9.42 39.92
N LYS A 333 -57.21 -9.79 39.16
CA LYS A 333 -57.44 -9.31 37.79
C LYS A 333 -57.66 -7.80 37.77
N ASP A 334 -56.62 -7.08 37.36
CA ASP A 334 -56.63 -5.64 37.19
C ASP A 334 -55.46 -5.20 36.31
N VAL A 335 -55.76 -4.88 35.04
CA VAL A 335 -54.77 -4.39 34.08
C VAL A 335 -54.56 -2.90 34.37
N PRO A 336 -53.37 -2.46 34.77
CA PRO A 336 -53.15 -1.03 35.00
C PRO A 336 -53.31 -0.26 33.68
N GLN A 337 -53.79 0.97 33.75
CA GLN A 337 -53.78 1.84 32.57
C GLN A 337 -52.34 2.28 32.28
N TYR A 338 -51.91 2.10 31.04
CA TYR A 338 -50.55 2.36 30.61
C TYR A 338 -50.53 3.19 29.33
N ASP A 339 -49.37 3.77 29.02
CA ASP A 339 -49.16 4.50 27.78
C ASP A 339 -48.89 3.52 26.63
N LYS A 340 -49.87 3.42 25.72
CA LYS A 340 -49.79 2.53 24.55
C LYS A 340 -48.82 3.01 23.48
N THR A 341 -48.35 4.26 23.56
CA THR A 341 -47.35 4.81 22.65
C THR A 341 -45.94 4.32 23.01
N VAL A 342 -45.74 3.88 24.26
CA VAL A 342 -44.43 3.44 24.79
C VAL A 342 -44.43 1.94 25.16
N LEU A 343 -45.59 1.34 25.46
CA LEU A 343 -45.69 -0.06 25.89
C LEU A 343 -46.67 -0.88 25.03
N SER A 344 -46.30 -2.10 24.63
CA SER A 344 -47.23 -3.17 24.21
C SER A 344 -47.55 -4.10 25.36
N LEU A 345 -48.75 -4.70 25.33
CA LEU A 345 -49.13 -5.83 26.18
C LEU A 345 -49.07 -7.13 25.36
N GLU A 346 -48.16 -8.04 25.70
CA GLU A 346 -47.89 -9.27 24.93
C GLU A 346 -48.65 -10.50 25.46
N LYS A 347 -48.69 -10.67 26.78
CA LYS A 347 -49.34 -11.83 27.41
C LYS A 347 -50.13 -11.43 28.65
N SER A 348 -51.27 -12.11 28.82
CA SER A 348 -52.03 -12.17 30.08
C SER A 348 -52.43 -13.62 30.32
N ASP A 349 -52.10 -14.18 31.48
CA ASP A 349 -52.51 -15.55 31.85
C ASP A 349 -54.05 -15.63 31.97
N ASP A 350 -54.65 -16.79 31.66
CA ASP A 350 -56.10 -17.05 31.70
C ASP A 350 -56.67 -16.96 33.13
N ASN A 351 -55.80 -17.05 34.14
CA ASN A 351 -56.10 -16.78 35.55
C ASN A 351 -55.89 -15.30 35.96
N PHE A 352 -55.42 -14.45 35.05
CA PHE A 352 -55.31 -12.98 35.11
C PHE A 352 -54.65 -12.39 36.38
N ALA A 353 -53.48 -12.90 36.74
CA ALA A 353 -52.64 -12.37 37.82
C ALA A 353 -51.22 -11.98 37.34
N GLN A 354 -50.93 -12.12 36.04
CA GLN A 354 -49.63 -11.77 35.46
C GLN A 354 -49.84 -11.05 34.12
N TYR A 355 -49.13 -9.94 33.91
CA TYR A 355 -49.15 -9.16 32.68
C TYR A 355 -47.72 -8.89 32.21
N THR A 356 -47.44 -9.12 30.93
CA THR A 356 -46.12 -8.87 30.34
C THR A 356 -46.21 -7.73 29.34
N PHE A 357 -45.48 -6.65 29.61
CA PHE A 357 -45.34 -5.51 28.72
C PHE A 357 -43.97 -5.48 28.07
N ILE A 358 -43.88 -4.94 26.86
CA ILE A 358 -42.62 -4.66 26.17
C ILE A 358 -42.52 -3.15 25.92
N VAL A 359 -41.34 -2.58 26.19
CA VAL A 359 -41.02 -1.19 25.84
C VAL A 359 -40.78 -1.07 24.33
N LYS A 360 -41.62 -0.29 23.65
CA LYS A 360 -41.62 -0.13 22.19
C LYS A 360 -40.75 1.03 21.74
N GLU A 361 -40.21 0.90 20.53
CA GLU A 361 -39.87 2.07 19.72
C GLU A 361 -41.14 2.73 19.17
N GLN A 362 -41.13 4.05 19.00
CA GLN A 362 -42.29 4.79 18.48
C GLN A 362 -42.57 4.50 16.98
N SER A 363 -41.65 3.82 16.29
CA SER A 363 -41.79 3.34 14.90
C SER A 363 -42.17 1.86 14.86
N GLU A 364 -43.05 1.49 13.91
CA GLU A 364 -43.46 0.11 13.62
C GLU A 364 -43.14 -0.26 12.14
N ASP A 365 -41.91 -0.03 11.69
CA ASP A 365 -41.52 -0.30 10.29
C ASP A 365 -41.46 -1.81 10.00
N PHE A 366 -40.98 -2.62 10.94
CA PHE A 366 -40.88 -4.08 10.83
C PHE A 366 -41.33 -4.76 12.11
N THR A 367 -42.04 -5.87 11.99
CA THR A 367 -42.44 -6.70 13.14
C THR A 367 -41.74 -8.04 13.05
N PHE A 368 -40.96 -8.38 14.08
CA PHE A 368 -40.16 -9.60 14.13
C PHE A 368 -40.64 -10.51 15.27
N ASP A 369 -40.90 -11.78 14.96
CA ASP A 369 -41.12 -12.83 15.97
C ASP A 369 -40.20 -14.02 15.65
N PRO A 370 -39.25 -14.38 16.53
CA PRO A 370 -38.39 -15.56 16.33
C PRO A 370 -39.17 -16.86 16.10
N ALA A 371 -40.40 -16.97 16.61
CA ALA A 371 -41.23 -18.16 16.44
C ALA A 371 -41.72 -18.36 15.00
N ASP A 372 -41.68 -17.33 14.16
CA ASP A 372 -42.09 -17.40 12.75
C ASP A 372 -41.01 -18.07 11.87
N TYR A 373 -39.80 -18.27 12.39
CA TYR A 373 -38.66 -18.81 11.65
C TYR A 373 -38.23 -20.18 12.17
N THR A 374 -37.98 -21.11 11.24
CA THR A 374 -37.42 -22.43 11.55
C THR A 374 -36.17 -22.66 10.72
N PHE A 375 -35.15 -23.27 11.33
CA PHE A 375 -33.85 -23.48 10.71
C PHE A 375 -33.58 -24.98 10.65
N GLU A 376 -33.30 -25.49 9.46
CA GLU A 376 -32.85 -26.88 9.33
C GLU A 376 -31.49 -27.06 10.01
N HIS A 377 -31.30 -28.20 10.67
CA HIS A 377 -30.06 -28.59 11.34
C HIS A 377 -29.60 -27.77 12.54
N GLY A 378 -30.50 -26.98 13.15
CA GLY A 378 -30.19 -26.31 14.41
C GLY A 378 -31.27 -25.37 14.92
N LYS A 379 -30.89 -24.53 15.89
CA LYS A 379 -31.70 -23.45 16.46
C LYS A 379 -30.86 -22.19 16.54
N VAL A 380 -31.52 -21.08 16.24
CA VAL A 380 -30.93 -19.74 16.29
C VAL A 380 -31.60 -18.97 17.42
N THR A 381 -30.80 -18.27 18.23
CA THR A 381 -31.28 -17.25 19.17
C THR A 381 -31.05 -15.88 18.57
N PHE A 382 -32.02 -14.99 18.78
CA PHE A 382 -31.95 -13.61 18.32
C PHE A 382 -31.86 -12.65 19.50
N SER A 383 -31.14 -11.55 19.34
CA SER A 383 -31.03 -10.49 20.32
C SER A 383 -31.14 -9.11 19.67
N TYR A 384 -31.68 -8.16 20.44
CA TYR A 384 -31.74 -6.75 20.09
C TYR A 384 -31.23 -5.93 21.28
N LEU A 385 -30.25 -5.06 21.05
CA LEU A 385 -29.57 -4.27 22.10
C LEU A 385 -29.05 -5.12 23.28
N GLY A 386 -28.54 -6.32 22.98
CA GLY A 386 -28.05 -7.29 23.97
C GLY A 386 -29.13 -8.08 24.72
N ASN A 387 -30.42 -7.75 24.51
CA ASN A 387 -31.53 -8.46 25.14
C ASN A 387 -32.02 -9.61 24.24
N PRO A 388 -32.23 -10.82 24.78
CA PRO A 388 -32.81 -11.93 24.02
C PRO A 388 -34.24 -11.63 23.56
N ILE A 389 -34.52 -11.86 22.28
CA ILE A 389 -35.86 -11.75 21.72
C ILE A 389 -36.56 -13.09 21.92
N THR A 390 -37.60 -13.12 22.76
CA THR A 390 -38.35 -14.36 23.09
C THR A 390 -39.79 -14.36 22.59
N GLY A 391 -40.21 -13.30 21.91
CA GLY A 391 -41.52 -13.12 21.31
C GLY A 391 -41.51 -11.94 20.35
N LYS A 392 -42.71 -11.52 19.92
CA LYS A 392 -42.88 -10.46 18.93
C LYS A 392 -42.34 -9.10 19.43
N ILE A 393 -41.58 -8.43 18.57
CA ILE A 393 -41.11 -7.05 18.74
C ILE A 393 -41.35 -6.23 17.47
N SER A 394 -41.38 -4.91 17.60
CA SER A 394 -41.43 -3.98 16.47
C SER A 394 -40.15 -3.15 16.44
N LEU A 395 -39.57 -3.00 15.25
CA LEU A 395 -38.28 -2.36 15.02
C LEU A 395 -38.39 -1.34 13.88
N ALA A 396 -37.70 -0.21 14.02
CA ALA A 396 -37.55 0.76 12.96
C ALA A 396 -36.58 0.28 11.85
N ALA A 397 -36.63 0.93 10.68
CA ALA A 397 -35.59 0.78 9.67
C ALA A 397 -34.20 1.20 10.23
N GLY A 398 -33.15 0.49 9.81
CA GLY A 398 -31.77 0.68 10.30
C GLY A 398 -31.42 -0.09 11.58
N ARG A 399 -32.40 -0.70 12.27
CA ARG A 399 -32.11 -1.51 13.47
C ARG A 399 -31.37 -2.80 13.12
N GLN A 400 -30.47 -3.23 14.00
CA GLN A 400 -29.68 -4.44 13.83
C GLN A 400 -30.18 -5.56 14.75
N ILE A 401 -30.68 -6.64 14.16
CA ILE A 401 -31.02 -7.88 14.86
C ILE A 401 -29.79 -8.77 14.85
N GLU A 402 -29.26 -9.09 16.02
CA GLU A 402 -28.16 -10.03 16.17
C GLU A 402 -28.70 -11.46 16.26
N TYR A 403 -27.97 -12.42 15.71
CA TYR A 403 -28.32 -13.83 15.79
C TYR A 403 -27.13 -14.72 16.10
N ALA A 404 -27.37 -15.83 16.79
CA ALA A 404 -26.31 -16.76 17.18
C ALA A 404 -26.81 -18.21 17.19
N GLU A 405 -25.87 -19.14 17.05
CA GLU A 405 -26.14 -20.58 17.21
C GLU A 405 -26.53 -20.87 18.66
N ALA A 406 -27.74 -21.40 18.84
CA ALA A 406 -28.20 -21.89 20.14
C ALA A 406 -27.97 -23.40 20.25
N GLU A 407 -28.23 -24.13 19.17
CA GLU A 407 -28.05 -25.58 19.05
C GLU A 407 -27.76 -25.90 17.58
N ALA A 408 -26.86 -26.85 17.31
CA ALA A 408 -26.59 -27.37 15.97
C ALA A 408 -26.62 -28.90 16.01
N ASP A 409 -27.18 -29.51 14.97
CA ASP A 409 -27.08 -30.95 14.76
C ASP A 409 -25.62 -31.38 14.61
N ASP A 410 -25.31 -32.63 14.97
CA ASP A 410 -23.95 -33.15 14.82
C ASP A 410 -23.51 -33.12 13.36
N GLY A 411 -22.29 -32.61 13.13
CA GLY A 411 -21.77 -32.38 11.78
C GLY A 411 -22.19 -31.07 11.12
N TYR A 412 -23.02 -30.21 11.73
CA TYR A 412 -23.42 -28.91 11.19
C TYR A 412 -22.89 -27.74 12.04
N TRP A 413 -22.84 -26.54 11.46
CA TRP A 413 -22.54 -25.29 12.15
C TRP A 413 -23.24 -24.10 11.51
N LEU A 414 -23.49 -23.07 12.32
CA LEU A 414 -23.81 -21.74 11.82
C LEU A 414 -22.50 -20.97 11.57
N PRO A 415 -22.29 -20.40 10.36
CA PRO A 415 -21.09 -19.65 10.06
C PRO A 415 -20.82 -18.52 11.06
N THR A 416 -19.56 -18.40 11.47
CA THR A 416 -19.12 -17.32 12.36
C THR A 416 -18.84 -16.08 11.50
N GLY A 417 -19.71 -15.08 11.60
CA GLY A 417 -19.56 -13.76 10.96
C GLY A 417 -20.18 -12.66 11.81
N ASN A 418 -20.48 -11.50 11.23
CA ASN A 418 -21.12 -10.41 11.95
C ASN A 418 -22.55 -10.73 12.43
N ASN A 419 -23.13 -11.87 11.99
CA ASN A 419 -24.44 -12.43 12.34
C ASN A 419 -25.47 -11.36 12.75
N VAL A 420 -25.68 -10.42 11.84
CA VAL A 420 -26.60 -9.30 12.02
C VAL A 420 -27.45 -9.15 10.78
N ILE A 421 -28.72 -8.83 11.01
CA ILE A 421 -29.67 -8.43 9.99
C ILE A 421 -30.02 -6.97 10.24
N THR A 422 -29.88 -6.15 9.21
CA THR A 422 -30.29 -4.75 9.28
C THR A 422 -31.71 -4.65 8.75
N VAL A 423 -32.62 -4.13 9.58
CA VAL A 423 -34.01 -3.88 9.21
C VAL A 423 -34.02 -2.85 8.09
N SER A 424 -34.53 -3.23 6.94
CA SER A 424 -34.69 -2.37 5.78
C SER A 424 -35.96 -1.53 5.90
N GLU A 425 -36.03 -0.40 5.18
CA GLU A 425 -37.29 0.34 4.97
C GLU A 425 -38.34 -0.51 4.23
N ASP A 426 -37.89 -1.54 3.50
CA ASP A 426 -38.74 -2.56 2.88
C ASP A 426 -38.74 -3.84 3.74
N PRO A 427 -39.85 -4.17 4.42
CA PRO A 427 -40.00 -5.40 5.21
C PRO A 427 -39.66 -6.68 4.45
N GLU A 428 -39.98 -6.76 3.16
CA GLU A 428 -39.71 -7.96 2.34
C GLU A 428 -38.21 -8.23 2.20
N GLU A 429 -37.38 -7.17 2.17
CA GLU A 429 -35.92 -7.33 2.10
C GLU A 429 -35.35 -7.82 3.43
N THR A 430 -35.93 -7.39 4.55
CA THR A 430 -35.57 -7.89 5.88
C THR A 430 -35.94 -9.37 6.03
N GLU A 431 -37.13 -9.77 5.56
CA GLU A 431 -37.57 -11.17 5.56
C GLU A 431 -36.64 -12.05 4.71
N LYS A 432 -36.25 -11.61 3.51
CA LYS A 432 -35.28 -12.34 2.67
C LYS A 432 -33.92 -12.50 3.34
N GLN A 433 -33.46 -11.53 4.14
CA GLN A 433 -32.23 -11.67 4.91
C GLN A 433 -32.37 -12.75 6.00
N LEU A 434 -33.51 -12.79 6.69
CA LEU A 434 -33.82 -13.81 7.70
C LEU A 434 -33.89 -15.22 7.10
N GLU A 435 -34.51 -15.36 5.92
CA GLU A 435 -34.62 -16.63 5.19
C GLU A 435 -33.27 -17.17 4.69
N LYS A 436 -32.24 -16.32 4.55
CA LYS A 436 -30.89 -16.75 4.16
C LYS A 436 -30.11 -17.40 5.30
N ILE A 437 -30.53 -17.23 6.56
CA ILE A 437 -29.87 -17.87 7.70
C ILE A 437 -30.05 -19.39 7.59
N ARG A 438 -28.93 -20.12 7.54
CA ARG A 438 -28.94 -21.58 7.52
C ARG A 438 -27.68 -22.18 8.15
N PHE A 439 -27.80 -23.41 8.62
CA PHE A 439 -26.68 -24.23 9.05
C PHE A 439 -26.03 -24.91 7.84
N TYR A 440 -24.70 -25.04 7.88
CA TYR A 440 -23.91 -25.69 6.84
C TYR A 440 -23.24 -26.94 7.40
N GLU A 441 -23.03 -27.96 6.57
CA GLU A 441 -22.22 -29.12 6.96
C GLU A 441 -20.79 -28.67 7.31
N LYS A 442 -20.19 -29.24 8.36
CA LYS A 442 -18.78 -29.03 8.79
C LYS A 442 -17.80 -29.71 7.82
N LYS A 443 -17.89 -29.30 6.57
CA LYS A 443 -17.20 -29.89 5.44
C LYS A 443 -16.13 -28.92 4.95
N LEU A 444 -14.91 -29.44 4.80
CA LEU A 444 -13.80 -28.70 4.20
C LEU A 444 -13.90 -28.74 2.68
N VAL A 445 -14.08 -27.57 2.08
CA VAL A 445 -14.18 -27.37 0.65
C VAL A 445 -12.89 -26.72 0.13
N THR A 446 -12.40 -27.19 -1.01
CA THR A 446 -11.28 -26.56 -1.72
C THR A 446 -11.83 -25.48 -2.66
N VAL A 447 -11.53 -24.22 -2.37
CA VAL A 447 -12.01 -23.07 -3.15
C VAL A 447 -10.89 -22.55 -4.03
N THR A 448 -11.13 -22.43 -5.33
CA THR A 448 -10.23 -21.81 -6.31
C THR A 448 -10.47 -20.32 -6.37
N LEU A 449 -9.38 -19.55 -6.27
CA LEU A 449 -9.32 -18.09 -6.26
C LEU A 449 -8.75 -17.58 -7.60
N PRO A 450 -9.55 -17.52 -8.67
CA PRO A 450 -9.08 -17.15 -10.01
C PRO A 450 -8.59 -15.70 -10.07
N GLN A 451 -7.47 -15.46 -10.76
CA GLN A 451 -7.12 -14.11 -11.20
C GLN A 451 -7.56 -13.91 -12.67
N PRO A 452 -7.98 -12.69 -13.05
CA PRO A 452 -8.23 -12.36 -14.45
C PRO A 452 -6.96 -12.50 -15.27
N SER A 453 -7.10 -12.80 -16.56
CA SER A 453 -5.95 -12.83 -17.48
C SER A 453 -5.51 -11.44 -17.92
N ALA A 454 -6.39 -10.44 -17.83
CA ALA A 454 -6.13 -9.04 -18.18
C ALA A 454 -7.09 -8.10 -17.45
N GLY A 455 -6.72 -6.81 -17.39
CA GLY A 455 -7.63 -5.70 -17.08
C GLY A 455 -7.80 -5.34 -15.61
N GLY A 456 -7.21 -6.10 -14.69
CA GLY A 456 -7.30 -5.79 -13.27
C GLY A 456 -6.73 -6.88 -12.37
N THR A 457 -6.98 -6.75 -11.07
CA THR A 457 -6.69 -7.77 -10.07
C THR A 457 -7.85 -7.90 -9.09
N VAL A 458 -8.08 -9.12 -8.62
CA VAL A 458 -9.08 -9.41 -7.61
C VAL A 458 -8.38 -9.72 -6.30
N VAL A 459 -8.68 -8.94 -5.25
CA VAL A 459 -8.19 -9.20 -3.90
C VAL A 459 -9.28 -9.93 -3.14
N TYR A 460 -8.96 -11.17 -2.76
CA TYR A 460 -9.84 -12.00 -1.93
C TYR A 460 -9.52 -11.77 -0.46
N LYS A 461 -10.54 -11.49 0.34
CA LYS A 461 -10.44 -11.38 1.80
C LYS A 461 -11.36 -12.38 2.47
N LYS A 462 -10.87 -12.98 3.54
CA LYS A 462 -11.69 -13.64 4.54
C LYS A 462 -11.47 -12.88 5.84
N ASP A 463 -12.54 -12.37 6.43
CA ASP A 463 -12.46 -11.42 7.55
C ASP A 463 -11.51 -10.26 7.13
N ASP A 464 -10.47 -9.99 7.92
CA ASP A 464 -9.45 -8.97 7.61
C ASP A 464 -8.20 -9.51 6.88
N ARG A 465 -8.16 -10.81 6.57
CA ARG A 465 -6.99 -11.45 5.97
C ARG A 465 -7.13 -11.58 4.45
N THR A 466 -6.13 -11.07 3.72
CA THR A 466 -5.99 -11.32 2.29
C THR A 466 -5.56 -12.76 2.02
N LEU A 467 -6.26 -13.41 1.09
CA LEU A 467 -5.93 -14.74 0.58
C LEU A 467 -4.98 -14.58 -0.62
N THR A 468 -3.83 -15.24 -0.58
CA THR A 468 -2.74 -15.07 -1.57
C THR A 468 -2.45 -16.33 -2.40
N GLY A 469 -3.22 -17.41 -2.20
CA GLY A 469 -3.09 -18.68 -2.91
C GLY A 469 -3.97 -18.77 -4.16
N LYS A 470 -3.70 -19.75 -5.03
CA LYS A 470 -4.60 -20.13 -6.14
C LYS A 470 -5.81 -20.91 -5.65
N THR A 471 -5.64 -21.65 -4.56
CA THR A 471 -6.70 -22.39 -3.89
C THR A 471 -6.53 -22.24 -2.38
N GLU A 472 -7.63 -22.30 -1.65
CA GLU A 472 -7.66 -22.29 -0.19
C GLU A 472 -8.69 -23.31 0.30
N LYS A 473 -8.42 -24.01 1.41
CA LYS A 473 -9.38 -24.91 2.03
C LYS A 473 -10.12 -24.19 3.16
N MET A 474 -11.44 -24.23 3.12
CA MET A 474 -12.28 -23.57 4.12
C MET A 474 -13.56 -24.35 4.38
N LEU A 475 -14.20 -24.07 5.52
CA LEU A 475 -15.47 -24.71 5.86
C LEU A 475 -16.59 -24.16 4.98
N ALA A 476 -17.52 -25.02 4.58
CA ALA A 476 -18.77 -24.58 3.97
C ALA A 476 -19.49 -23.57 4.87
N GLY A 477 -20.07 -22.54 4.26
CA GLY A 477 -20.65 -21.37 4.91
C GLY A 477 -19.67 -20.21 5.14
N THR A 478 -18.37 -20.40 4.88
CA THR A 478 -17.40 -19.28 4.94
C THR A 478 -17.70 -18.23 3.86
N GLU A 479 -17.74 -16.96 4.25
CA GLU A 479 -17.82 -15.83 3.32
C GLU A 479 -16.43 -15.39 2.87
N ILE A 480 -16.29 -15.10 1.58
CA ILE A 480 -15.10 -14.50 0.96
C ILE A 480 -15.52 -13.17 0.35
N LYS A 481 -14.94 -12.06 0.81
CA LYS A 481 -15.13 -10.74 0.23
C LYS A 481 -14.19 -10.52 -0.95
N LEU A 482 -14.71 -10.00 -2.06
CA LEU A 482 -13.95 -9.70 -3.25
C LEU A 482 -13.79 -8.19 -3.42
N ILE A 483 -12.56 -7.74 -3.66
CA ILE A 483 -12.26 -6.34 -3.98
C ILE A 483 -11.68 -6.31 -5.39
N LEU A 484 -12.41 -5.69 -6.32
CA LEU A 484 -12.02 -5.56 -7.72
C LEU A 484 -11.17 -4.31 -7.90
N LYS A 485 -9.99 -4.47 -8.51
CA LYS A 485 -9.08 -3.37 -8.82
C LYS A 485 -8.80 -3.35 -10.33
N PRO A 486 -9.59 -2.62 -11.12
CA PRO A 486 -9.33 -2.50 -12.55
C PRO A 486 -8.00 -1.76 -12.79
N TRP A 487 -7.34 -2.06 -13.91
CA TRP A 487 -6.22 -1.26 -14.41
C TRP A 487 -6.71 0.08 -14.95
N ALA A 488 -5.82 1.06 -15.08
CA ALA A 488 -6.12 2.27 -15.82
C ALA A 488 -6.58 1.92 -17.24
N GLY A 489 -7.69 2.49 -17.69
CA GLY A 489 -8.29 2.17 -18.99
C GLY A 489 -9.30 1.02 -18.99
N TRP A 490 -9.54 0.38 -17.83
CA TRP A 490 -10.44 -0.76 -17.69
C TRP A 490 -11.51 -0.50 -16.63
N GLU A 491 -12.62 -1.22 -16.73
CA GLU A 491 -13.74 -1.18 -15.78
C GLU A 491 -14.14 -2.60 -15.35
N SER A 492 -14.74 -2.73 -14.16
CA SER A 492 -15.32 -4.00 -13.72
C SER A 492 -16.75 -4.15 -14.24
N ALA A 493 -17.09 -5.36 -14.69
CA ALA A 493 -18.42 -5.70 -15.19
C ALA A 493 -19.44 -5.95 -14.07
N ALA A 494 -19.00 -5.97 -12.82
CA ALA A 494 -19.81 -6.07 -11.62
C ALA A 494 -19.15 -5.27 -10.50
N ASP A 495 -19.92 -4.96 -9.46
CA ASP A 495 -19.39 -4.45 -8.21
C ASP A 495 -18.75 -5.59 -7.41
N GLY A 496 -17.79 -5.26 -6.54
CA GLY A 496 -17.17 -6.25 -5.67
C GLY A 496 -18.20 -6.87 -4.74
N ASP A 497 -18.40 -8.18 -4.84
CA ASP A 497 -19.40 -8.93 -4.08
C ASP A 497 -18.76 -9.87 -3.04
N THR A 498 -19.58 -10.66 -2.39
CA THR A 498 -19.25 -11.74 -1.47
C THR A 498 -19.52 -13.09 -2.12
N PHE A 499 -18.66 -14.07 -1.84
CA PHE A 499 -18.84 -15.45 -2.25
C PHE A 499 -18.99 -16.33 -1.00
N ILE A 500 -20.11 -17.04 -0.88
CA ILE A 500 -20.35 -17.98 0.21
C ILE A 500 -20.02 -19.38 -0.27
N VAL A 501 -19.13 -20.06 0.44
CA VAL A 501 -18.75 -21.44 0.13
C VAL A 501 -19.91 -22.38 0.41
N SER A 502 -20.39 -23.13 -0.58
CA SER A 502 -21.47 -24.10 -0.36
C SER A 502 -20.96 -25.42 0.23
N ASP A 503 -21.84 -26.24 0.78
CA ASP A 503 -21.58 -27.62 1.21
C ASP A 503 -21.86 -28.66 0.10
N GLU A 504 -22.43 -28.22 -1.02
CA GLU A 504 -22.89 -29.08 -2.13
C GLU A 504 -21.73 -29.74 -2.91
N SER A 505 -20.51 -29.20 -2.83
CA SER A 505 -19.34 -29.71 -3.56
C SER A 505 -18.07 -29.65 -2.73
N ASP A 506 -17.17 -30.62 -2.96
CA ASP A 506 -15.83 -30.68 -2.35
C ASP A 506 -14.86 -29.66 -2.97
N GLU A 507 -15.15 -29.21 -4.20
CA GLU A 507 -14.36 -28.25 -4.96
C GLU A 507 -15.24 -27.17 -5.57
N GLN A 508 -14.85 -25.91 -5.42
CA GLN A 508 -15.57 -24.75 -5.92
C GLN A 508 -14.61 -23.73 -6.52
N THR A 509 -15.11 -22.88 -7.40
CA THR A 509 -14.37 -21.73 -7.95
C THR A 509 -15.16 -20.48 -7.64
N VAL A 510 -14.50 -19.45 -7.11
CA VAL A 510 -15.17 -18.20 -6.81
C VAL A 510 -15.71 -17.55 -8.10
N THR A 511 -16.98 -17.17 -8.06
CA THR A 511 -17.69 -16.40 -9.09
C THR A 511 -18.26 -15.12 -8.49
N ILE A 512 -18.64 -14.16 -9.35
CA ILE A 512 -19.37 -12.94 -8.95
C ILE A 512 -20.70 -12.99 -9.71
N GLY A 513 -21.78 -13.34 -9.01
CA GLY A 513 -23.00 -13.80 -9.66
C GLY A 513 -22.72 -14.94 -10.66
N ASP A 514 -23.26 -14.80 -11.88
CA ASP A 514 -23.03 -15.73 -12.99
C ASP A 514 -21.76 -15.44 -13.82
N VAL A 515 -20.97 -14.43 -13.43
CA VAL A 515 -19.80 -13.98 -14.19
C VAL A 515 -18.55 -14.69 -13.69
N ASN A 516 -17.83 -15.32 -14.63
CA ASN A 516 -16.52 -15.88 -14.35
C ASN A 516 -15.51 -14.75 -14.09
N VAL A 517 -14.85 -14.79 -12.93
CA VAL A 517 -13.84 -13.79 -12.53
C VAL A 517 -12.75 -13.58 -13.58
N LYS A 518 -12.44 -14.59 -14.41
CA LYS A 518 -11.45 -14.46 -15.49
C LYS A 518 -11.76 -13.34 -16.48
N ASN A 519 -13.03 -13.03 -16.67
CA ASN A 519 -13.54 -12.05 -17.64
C ASN A 519 -14.27 -10.88 -16.96
N ILE A 520 -13.97 -10.63 -15.68
CA ILE A 520 -14.67 -9.60 -14.90
C ILE A 520 -14.31 -8.18 -15.31
N PHE A 521 -13.12 -7.99 -15.91
CA PHE A 521 -12.66 -6.68 -16.36
C PHE A 521 -12.88 -6.51 -17.86
N LYS A 522 -13.32 -5.32 -18.25
CA LYS A 522 -13.54 -4.92 -19.64
C LYS A 522 -12.75 -3.67 -19.95
N GLU A 523 -12.13 -3.64 -21.13
CA GLU A 523 -11.38 -2.48 -21.58
C GLU A 523 -12.36 -1.41 -22.06
N ILE A 524 -12.20 -0.19 -21.55
CA ILE A 524 -13.02 0.96 -21.88
C ILE A 524 -12.74 1.34 -23.33
N ASN A 525 -13.79 1.51 -24.15
CA ASN A 525 -13.66 1.69 -25.59
C ASN A 525 -12.81 2.91 -25.97
N GLU A 526 -12.91 4.00 -25.22
CA GLU A 526 -12.17 5.25 -25.42
C GLU A 526 -10.67 5.11 -25.15
N HIS A 527 -10.27 4.08 -24.39
CA HIS A 527 -8.89 3.84 -23.97
C HIS A 527 -8.20 2.75 -24.80
N ARG A 528 -8.89 2.19 -25.79
CA ARG A 528 -8.31 1.19 -26.70
C ARG A 528 -7.26 1.83 -27.62
N PRO A 529 -6.09 1.19 -27.80
CA PRO A 529 -5.04 1.73 -28.65
C PRO A 529 -5.40 1.71 -30.13
N LYS A 530 -4.81 2.65 -30.86
CA LYS A 530 -4.67 2.58 -32.32
C LYS A 530 -3.53 1.63 -32.68
N LEU A 531 -3.86 0.53 -33.32
CA LEU A 531 -2.91 -0.41 -33.89
C LEU A 531 -2.60 -0.05 -35.34
N LYS A 532 -1.32 0.19 -35.61
CA LYS A 532 -0.78 0.40 -36.95
C LYS A 532 0.28 -0.65 -37.29
N VAL A 533 0.06 -1.42 -38.35
CA VAL A 533 1.03 -2.41 -38.84
C VAL A 533 1.57 -1.95 -40.18
N ILE A 534 2.90 -1.85 -40.28
CA ILE A 534 3.61 -1.29 -41.44
C ILE A 534 4.63 -2.32 -41.92
N ALA A 535 4.70 -2.59 -43.22
CA ALA A 535 5.75 -3.40 -43.82
C ALA A 535 6.76 -2.54 -44.59
N ASP A 536 8.05 -2.69 -44.29
CA ASP A 536 9.11 -1.98 -44.98
C ASP A 536 9.21 -2.38 -46.46
N LYS A 537 9.81 -1.50 -47.27
CA LYS A 537 10.00 -1.71 -48.71
C LYS A 537 10.71 -3.02 -49.05
N LEU A 538 11.63 -3.45 -48.20
CA LEU A 538 12.43 -4.66 -48.41
C LEU A 538 11.68 -5.97 -48.12
N VAL A 539 10.51 -5.92 -47.47
CA VAL A 539 9.65 -7.09 -47.25
C VAL A 539 9.10 -7.66 -48.56
N GLY A 540 9.04 -6.83 -49.61
CA GLY A 540 8.43 -7.20 -50.89
C GLY A 540 6.90 -7.20 -50.81
N THR A 541 6.26 -7.76 -51.84
CA THR A 541 4.79 -7.86 -51.97
C THR A 541 4.29 -9.31 -51.85
N ASP A 542 5.20 -10.28 -51.91
CA ASP A 542 4.87 -11.71 -51.97
C ASP A 542 4.66 -12.32 -50.57
N MET A 543 5.16 -11.66 -49.52
CA MET A 543 4.98 -12.11 -48.14
C MET A 543 3.59 -11.74 -47.64
N GLN A 544 2.89 -12.72 -47.08
CA GLN A 544 1.58 -12.53 -46.47
C GLN A 544 1.73 -12.46 -44.96
N PHE A 545 0.98 -11.56 -44.35
CA PHE A 545 0.92 -11.37 -42.92
C PHE A 545 -0.50 -11.56 -42.44
N THR A 546 -0.66 -12.20 -41.30
CA THR A 546 -1.96 -12.27 -40.65
C THR A 546 -1.87 -11.60 -39.30
N VAL A 547 -2.80 -10.67 -39.04
CA VAL A 547 -2.88 -9.97 -37.75
C VAL A 547 -4.20 -10.36 -37.09
N ARG A 548 -4.12 -10.79 -35.83
CA ARG A 548 -5.28 -11.14 -35.00
C ARG A 548 -5.17 -10.46 -33.65
N THR A 549 -6.28 -9.90 -33.18
CA THR A 549 -6.39 -9.17 -31.91
C THR A 549 -7.72 -9.53 -31.24
N SER A 550 -8.06 -8.91 -30.10
CA SER A 550 -9.36 -9.15 -29.43
C SER A 550 -10.55 -8.70 -30.29
N ASP A 551 -10.41 -7.66 -31.11
CA ASP A 551 -11.52 -7.12 -31.93
C ASP A 551 -11.42 -7.47 -33.43
N VAL A 552 -10.22 -7.80 -33.91
CA VAL A 552 -9.96 -8.06 -35.32
C VAL A 552 -9.80 -9.55 -35.54
N SER A 553 -10.78 -10.16 -36.21
CA SER A 553 -10.69 -11.51 -36.74
C SER A 553 -9.64 -11.58 -37.84
N GLU A 554 -8.98 -12.74 -37.94
CA GLU A 554 -7.88 -13.07 -38.84
C GLU A 554 -7.96 -12.37 -40.22
N ASN A 555 -7.07 -11.41 -40.48
CA ASN A 555 -6.99 -10.70 -41.75
C ASN A 555 -5.72 -11.11 -42.49
N GLU A 556 -5.83 -11.74 -43.65
CA GLU A 556 -4.71 -11.91 -44.58
C GLU A 556 -4.37 -10.54 -45.21
N LEU A 557 -3.19 -10.02 -44.89
CA LEU A 557 -2.69 -8.74 -45.32
C LEU A 557 -1.44 -8.94 -46.17
N SER A 558 -1.35 -8.24 -47.29
CA SER A 558 -0.14 -8.20 -48.11
C SER A 558 0.20 -6.76 -48.43
N ARG A 559 1.50 -6.48 -48.58
CA ARG A 559 1.96 -5.13 -48.83
C ARG A 559 1.64 -4.71 -50.27
N ASP A 560 1.03 -3.54 -50.43
CA ASP A 560 0.89 -2.88 -51.73
C ASP A 560 2.19 -2.11 -52.05
N ILE A 561 2.58 -2.09 -53.33
CA ILE A 561 3.70 -1.30 -53.84
C ILE A 561 3.53 0.19 -53.49
N LYS A 562 2.30 0.70 -53.44
CA LYS A 562 1.99 2.11 -53.16
C LYS A 562 1.68 2.41 -51.69
N ASN A 563 1.34 1.42 -50.88
CA ASN A 563 0.98 1.60 -49.47
C ASN A 563 1.69 0.56 -48.60
N ASN A 564 2.51 1.05 -47.66
CA ASN A 564 3.23 0.22 -46.71
C ASN A 564 2.43 -0.07 -45.43
N VAL A 565 1.30 0.59 -45.21
CA VAL A 565 0.41 0.33 -44.07
C VAL A 565 -0.46 -0.87 -44.41
N LEU A 566 -0.28 -1.95 -43.66
CA LEU A 566 -1.05 -3.19 -43.77
C LEU A 566 -2.35 -3.12 -42.98
N LEU A 567 -2.31 -2.51 -41.80
CA LEU A 567 -3.45 -2.36 -40.90
C LEU A 567 -3.37 -1.02 -40.19
N ASP A 568 -4.50 -0.35 -40.04
CA ASP A 568 -4.66 0.88 -39.25
C ASP A 568 -6.08 0.85 -38.65
N THR A 569 -6.18 0.49 -37.37
CA THR A 569 -7.47 0.27 -36.68
C THR A 569 -7.33 0.52 -35.19
N THR A 570 -8.43 0.73 -34.49
CA THR A 570 -8.49 0.60 -33.02
C THR A 570 -8.71 -0.86 -32.66
N THR A 571 -8.08 -1.34 -31.58
CA THR A 571 -8.25 -2.73 -31.11
C THR A 571 -8.06 -2.87 -29.61
N GLY A 572 -8.73 -3.86 -29.02
CA GLY A 572 -8.56 -4.29 -27.64
C GLY A 572 -7.27 -5.07 -27.42
N THR A 573 -6.81 -5.02 -26.18
CA THR A 573 -5.48 -5.52 -25.76
C THR A 573 -5.55 -6.77 -24.89
N ALA A 574 -6.74 -7.22 -24.51
CA ALA A 574 -6.98 -8.33 -23.58
C ALA A 574 -6.25 -9.63 -23.95
N ASP A 575 -6.29 -10.00 -25.23
CA ASP A 575 -5.72 -11.25 -25.73
C ASP A 575 -4.31 -11.10 -26.31
N GLY A 576 -3.77 -9.88 -26.32
CA GLY A 576 -2.57 -9.51 -27.05
C GLY A 576 -2.76 -9.42 -28.57
N ILE A 577 -1.67 -9.16 -29.28
CA ILE A 577 -1.65 -9.05 -30.75
C ILE A 577 -0.87 -10.23 -31.33
N TYR A 578 -1.51 -11.01 -32.18
CA TYR A 578 -0.87 -12.09 -32.92
C TYR A 578 -0.49 -11.59 -34.31
N ILE A 579 0.76 -11.83 -34.69
CA ILE A 579 1.25 -11.60 -36.04
C ILE A 579 1.85 -12.89 -36.56
N SER A 580 1.33 -13.36 -37.69
CA SER A 580 1.97 -14.42 -38.47
C SER A 580 2.49 -13.89 -39.79
N ALA A 581 3.49 -14.58 -40.32
CA ALA A 581 4.04 -14.36 -41.64
C ALA A 581 4.13 -15.70 -42.38
N ASP A 582 3.65 -15.73 -43.63
CA ASP A 582 3.63 -16.92 -44.49
C ASP A 582 3.88 -16.55 -45.97
N ASN A 583 4.03 -17.56 -46.83
CA ASN A 583 4.16 -17.50 -48.29
C ASN A 583 5.34 -16.68 -48.83
N GLY A 584 6.17 -16.12 -47.95
CA GLY A 584 7.39 -15.40 -48.29
C GLY A 584 8.62 -16.30 -48.42
N LYS A 585 9.47 -16.04 -49.41
CA LYS A 585 10.83 -16.61 -49.48
C LYS A 585 11.83 -15.65 -48.82
N ILE A 586 12.26 -15.96 -47.60
CA ILE A 586 13.42 -15.28 -46.99
C ILE A 586 14.71 -16.01 -47.36
N ALA A 587 15.74 -15.27 -47.75
CA ALA A 587 17.05 -15.88 -47.98
C ALA A 587 17.59 -16.46 -46.67
N LYS A 588 18.43 -17.51 -46.73
CA LYS A 588 19.11 -18.08 -45.54
C LYS A 588 19.93 -17.05 -44.75
N SER A 589 20.27 -15.91 -45.35
CA SER A 589 20.99 -14.80 -44.73
C SER A 589 20.08 -13.69 -44.18
N GLN A 590 18.76 -13.88 -44.19
CA GLN A 590 17.77 -12.89 -43.79
C GLN A 590 16.88 -13.38 -42.64
N ILE A 591 16.21 -12.44 -41.98
CA ILE A 591 15.29 -12.65 -40.87
C ILE A 591 14.20 -11.58 -40.94
N VAL A 592 12.98 -11.93 -40.52
CA VAL A 592 11.91 -10.94 -40.36
C VAL A 592 12.02 -10.35 -38.96
N LYS A 593 12.08 -9.02 -38.88
CA LYS A 593 12.17 -8.25 -37.64
C LYS A 593 10.88 -7.47 -37.44
N LEU A 594 10.21 -7.69 -36.31
CA LEU A 594 9.09 -6.88 -35.83
C LEU A 594 9.67 -5.84 -34.87
N HIS A 595 9.51 -4.56 -35.20
CA HIS A 595 9.84 -3.44 -34.33
C HIS A 595 8.54 -2.85 -33.81
N ILE A 596 8.31 -3.01 -32.52
CA ILE A 596 7.05 -2.70 -31.86
C ILE A 596 7.29 -1.47 -30.98
N VAL A 597 6.56 -0.40 -31.23
CA VAL A 597 6.58 0.82 -30.42
C VAL A 597 5.20 0.96 -29.79
N LYS A 598 5.15 1.03 -28.46
CA LYS A 598 3.91 1.22 -27.70
C LYS A 598 3.99 2.56 -26.98
N THR A 599 2.99 3.41 -27.16
CA THR A 599 2.88 4.71 -26.49
C THR A 599 1.79 4.59 -25.42
N ASP A 600 2.13 4.93 -24.19
CA ASP A 600 1.17 4.91 -23.09
C ASP A 600 0.38 6.22 -22.95
N SER A 601 -0.58 6.24 -22.03
CA SER A 601 -1.44 7.39 -21.75
C SER A 601 -0.71 8.61 -21.18
N LYS A 602 0.55 8.46 -20.74
CA LYS A 602 1.44 9.55 -20.31
C LYS A 602 2.31 10.07 -21.45
N GLY A 603 2.32 9.38 -22.60
CA GLY A 603 3.16 9.69 -23.75
C GLY A 603 4.53 9.04 -23.71
N ASP A 604 4.78 8.12 -22.78
CA ASP A 604 6.04 7.37 -22.71
C ASP A 604 6.03 6.26 -23.76
N GLU A 605 7.12 6.16 -24.53
CA GLU A 605 7.30 5.15 -25.56
C GLU A 605 8.13 3.97 -25.04
N THR A 606 7.60 2.76 -25.21
CA THR A 606 8.34 1.51 -25.00
C THR A 606 8.57 0.82 -26.33
N THR A 607 9.79 0.33 -26.54
CA THR A 607 10.19 -0.35 -27.77
C THR A 607 10.51 -1.81 -27.48
N GLU A 608 9.99 -2.70 -28.31
CA GLU A 608 10.26 -4.13 -28.29
C GLU A 608 10.65 -4.61 -29.70
N ILE A 609 11.57 -5.57 -29.79
CA ILE A 609 11.93 -6.20 -31.06
C ILE A 609 11.78 -7.70 -30.95
N ILE A 610 11.03 -8.28 -31.88
CA ILE A 610 10.79 -9.71 -32.00
C ILE A 610 11.24 -10.17 -33.37
N TYR A 611 11.83 -11.36 -33.45
CA TYR A 611 12.23 -11.97 -34.73
C TYR A 611 11.37 -13.17 -35.09
N LEU A 612 11.03 -13.29 -36.39
CA LEU A 612 10.46 -14.51 -36.98
C LEU A 612 11.58 -15.21 -37.77
N ASN A 613 12.10 -16.30 -37.19
CA ASN A 613 13.33 -16.95 -37.65
C ASN A 613 13.12 -17.89 -38.84
N GLU A 614 11.91 -18.43 -38.97
CA GLU A 614 11.48 -19.36 -40.02
C GLU A 614 10.11 -18.94 -40.52
N LEU A 615 9.76 -19.30 -41.76
CA LEU A 615 8.43 -19.06 -42.33
C LEU A 615 7.84 -20.40 -42.79
N PRO A 616 6.57 -20.70 -42.48
CA PRO A 616 5.62 -19.87 -41.72
C PRO A 616 5.98 -19.73 -40.23
N SER A 617 5.63 -18.60 -39.62
CA SER A 617 5.77 -18.39 -38.18
C SER A 617 4.73 -17.42 -37.65
N GLU A 618 4.27 -17.65 -36.42
CA GLU A 618 3.37 -16.78 -35.66
C GLU A 618 4.05 -16.36 -34.33
N LYS A 619 3.80 -15.11 -33.92
CA LYS A 619 4.16 -14.59 -32.60
C LYS A 619 3.01 -13.83 -31.96
N LYS A 620 2.82 -14.09 -30.66
CA LYS A 620 1.98 -13.28 -29.78
C LYS A 620 2.83 -12.14 -29.20
N ILE A 621 2.28 -10.94 -29.23
CA ILE A 621 2.80 -9.73 -28.61
C ILE A 621 1.89 -9.42 -27.42
N ASP A 622 2.42 -9.61 -26.21
CA ASP A 622 1.73 -9.24 -24.98
C ASP A 622 1.87 -7.72 -24.78
N ILE A 623 0.75 -7.01 -24.65
CA ILE A 623 0.76 -5.56 -24.51
C ILE A 623 1.21 -5.13 -23.11
N TYR A 624 0.66 -5.81 -22.10
CA TYR A 624 1.05 -5.68 -20.70
C TYR A 624 1.96 -6.85 -20.32
N SER A 625 3.08 -6.56 -19.64
CA SER A 625 4.00 -7.61 -19.20
C SER A 625 3.40 -8.48 -18.09
N GLN A 626 3.88 -9.71 -17.91
CA GLN A 626 3.44 -10.60 -16.83
C GLN A 626 3.76 -10.08 -15.40
N ASN A 627 4.54 -9.02 -15.27
CA ASN A 627 4.79 -8.35 -14.00
C ASN A 627 3.84 -7.16 -13.78
N GLU A 628 3.40 -6.50 -14.86
CA GLU A 628 2.36 -5.44 -14.87
C GLU A 628 0.95 -6.03 -14.80
N SER A 629 0.78 -7.34 -15.03
CA SER A 629 -0.51 -8.05 -14.98
C SER A 629 -1.18 -8.08 -13.60
N ASN A 630 -0.60 -7.45 -12.58
CA ASN A 630 -1.25 -7.27 -11.28
C ASN A 630 -1.77 -5.82 -11.10
N THR A 631 -1.13 -4.83 -11.69
CA THR A 631 -1.54 -3.42 -11.63
C THR A 631 -0.88 -2.64 -12.76
N SER A 632 -1.68 -2.00 -13.63
CA SER A 632 -1.20 -0.99 -14.56
C SER A 632 -1.87 0.35 -14.24
N ASP A 633 -1.07 1.39 -14.05
CA ASP A 633 -1.54 2.78 -13.87
C ASP A 633 -1.62 3.54 -15.20
N VAL A 634 -1.27 2.87 -16.31
CA VAL A 634 -1.36 3.40 -17.67
C VAL A 634 -2.15 2.45 -18.58
N TYR A 635 -2.70 3.02 -19.65
CA TYR A 635 -3.22 2.27 -20.80
C TYR A 635 -2.46 2.72 -22.04
N TYR A 636 -2.44 1.88 -23.08
CA TYR A 636 -1.73 2.21 -24.32
C TYR A 636 -2.65 2.95 -25.30
N THR A 637 -2.18 4.06 -25.86
CA THR A 637 -2.95 4.85 -26.84
C THR A 637 -2.60 4.47 -28.28
N ASP A 638 -1.36 4.09 -28.52
CA ASP A 638 -0.85 3.80 -29.86
C ASP A 638 0.11 2.62 -29.82
N ILE A 639 -0.06 1.69 -30.77
CA ILE A 639 0.83 0.54 -30.99
C ILE A 639 1.21 0.53 -32.46
N THR A 640 2.48 0.76 -32.75
CA THR A 640 3.02 0.69 -34.10
C THR A 640 3.94 -0.52 -34.23
N ILE A 641 3.61 -1.41 -35.17
CA ILE A 641 4.42 -2.58 -35.49
C ILE A 641 4.98 -2.40 -36.88
N THR A 642 6.30 -2.22 -36.97
CA THR A 642 7.00 -2.11 -38.25
C THR A 642 7.77 -3.38 -38.55
N ILE A 643 7.48 -3.98 -39.69
CA ILE A 643 8.04 -5.24 -40.16
C ILE A 643 9.17 -4.95 -41.14
N PHE A 644 10.35 -5.49 -40.85
CA PHE A 644 11.55 -5.34 -41.67
C PHE A 644 12.10 -6.70 -42.11
N ILE A 645 12.81 -6.70 -43.24
CA ILE A 645 13.77 -7.76 -43.56
C ILE A 645 15.15 -7.26 -43.16
N ALA A 646 15.79 -8.00 -42.26
CA ALA A 646 17.13 -7.70 -41.81
C ALA A 646 18.10 -8.83 -42.19
N PHE A 647 19.40 -8.52 -42.22
CA PHE A 647 20.43 -9.54 -42.42
C PHE A 647 20.67 -10.28 -41.11
N ARG A 648 20.50 -11.60 -41.14
CA ARG A 648 20.73 -12.45 -39.98
C ARG A 648 22.22 -12.68 -39.77
N GLN A 649 22.63 -12.70 -38.51
CA GLN A 649 23.94 -13.15 -38.07
C GLN A 649 23.74 -14.05 -36.85
N VAL A 650 24.43 -15.20 -36.85
CA VAL A 650 24.46 -16.09 -35.69
C VAL A 650 25.46 -15.53 -34.71
N TYR A 651 25.08 -15.40 -33.45
CA TYR A 651 26.00 -15.02 -32.39
C TYR A 651 26.78 -16.23 -31.88
N GLU A 652 28.10 -16.07 -31.87
CA GLU A 652 29.03 -17.01 -31.27
C GLU A 652 29.85 -16.26 -30.21
N PRO A 653 29.79 -16.68 -28.94
CA PRO A 653 30.61 -16.10 -27.88
C PRO A 653 32.09 -16.23 -28.20
N ARG A 654 32.87 -15.20 -27.88
CA ARG A 654 34.32 -15.24 -28.07
C ARG A 654 35.02 -15.53 -26.75
N THR A 655 35.76 -16.62 -26.71
CA THR A 655 36.59 -16.99 -25.56
C THR A 655 38.02 -16.50 -25.75
N TYR A 656 38.60 -15.98 -24.68
CA TYR A 656 39.98 -15.52 -24.62
C TYR A 656 40.66 -16.22 -23.45
N GLU A 657 41.99 -16.25 -23.45
CA GLU A 657 42.73 -16.83 -22.33
C GLU A 657 42.38 -16.07 -21.03
N ASN A 658 41.81 -16.81 -20.06
CA ASN A 658 41.36 -16.32 -18.76
C ASN A 658 40.23 -15.27 -18.77
N ALA A 659 39.44 -15.18 -19.85
CA ALA A 659 38.24 -14.32 -19.89
C ALA A 659 37.24 -14.73 -21.01
N VAL A 660 35.98 -14.35 -20.86
CA VAL A 660 34.92 -14.59 -21.85
C VAL A 660 34.26 -13.28 -22.24
N LEU A 661 34.09 -13.08 -23.55
CA LEU A 661 33.35 -11.96 -24.12
C LEU A 661 31.92 -12.43 -24.46
N SER A 662 30.94 -11.85 -23.76
CA SER A 662 29.51 -12.19 -23.84
C SER A 662 28.68 -10.96 -24.20
N LEU A 663 27.46 -11.16 -24.71
CA LEU A 663 26.53 -10.09 -25.07
C LEU A 663 25.22 -10.17 -24.28
N GLN A 664 24.59 -9.01 -24.12
CA GLN A 664 23.21 -8.85 -23.67
C GLN A 664 22.48 -7.87 -24.58
N TYR A 665 21.15 -7.96 -24.69
CA TYR A 665 20.38 -6.91 -25.36
C TYR A 665 20.46 -5.62 -24.55
N ALA A 666 20.77 -4.50 -25.20
CA ALA A 666 20.83 -3.19 -24.54
C ALA A 666 19.48 -2.46 -24.58
N ASP A 667 18.61 -2.87 -25.49
CA ASP A 667 17.32 -2.30 -25.83
C ASP A 667 16.15 -3.15 -25.31
N THR A 668 16.41 -3.99 -24.31
CA THR A 668 15.38 -4.63 -23.48
C THR A 668 15.59 -4.22 -22.03
N SER A 669 14.49 -3.98 -21.31
CA SER A 669 14.51 -3.53 -19.91
C SER A 669 15.17 -4.55 -18.97
N ASP A 670 15.09 -5.84 -19.30
CA ASP A 670 15.67 -6.95 -18.53
C ASP A 670 17.13 -7.25 -18.87
N ARG A 671 17.71 -6.58 -19.88
CA ARG A 671 19.06 -6.83 -20.41
C ARG A 671 19.35 -8.33 -20.57
N GLN A 672 18.41 -9.05 -21.19
CA GLN A 672 18.50 -10.49 -21.38
C GLN A 672 19.83 -10.89 -22.04
N THR A 673 20.42 -11.99 -21.56
CA THR A 673 21.69 -12.50 -22.09
C THR A 673 21.49 -13.18 -23.43
N ILE A 674 22.35 -12.84 -24.39
CA ILE A 674 22.34 -13.42 -25.73
C ILE A 674 23.16 -14.71 -25.70
N SER A 675 22.54 -15.81 -26.10
CA SER A 675 23.10 -17.16 -26.07
C SER A 675 23.76 -17.54 -27.40
N ALA A 676 24.72 -18.46 -27.34
CA ALA A 676 25.33 -19.00 -28.54
C ALA A 676 24.26 -19.62 -29.46
N GLY A 677 24.28 -19.26 -30.74
CA GLY A 677 23.27 -19.67 -31.71
C GLY A 677 22.13 -18.68 -31.90
N ASP A 678 21.96 -17.68 -31.03
CA ASP A 678 20.94 -16.65 -31.19
C ASP A 678 21.15 -15.86 -32.48
N LEU A 679 20.04 -15.49 -33.12
CA LEU A 679 20.04 -14.73 -34.36
C LEU A 679 19.82 -13.25 -34.05
N LEU A 680 20.73 -12.40 -34.53
CA LEU A 680 20.63 -10.95 -34.40
C LEU A 680 20.74 -10.27 -35.76
N ASP A 681 20.07 -9.13 -35.87
CA ASP A 681 20.34 -8.19 -36.94
C ASP A 681 21.56 -7.31 -36.64
N ARG A 682 22.20 -6.81 -37.69
CA ARG A 682 23.44 -6.02 -37.59
C ARG A 682 23.30 -4.69 -36.86
N ASP A 683 22.08 -4.16 -36.79
CA ASP A 683 21.79 -2.85 -36.18
C ASP A 683 21.24 -2.97 -34.76
N ARG A 684 20.98 -4.18 -34.26
CA ARG A 684 20.56 -4.43 -32.87
C ARG A 684 21.59 -3.89 -31.88
N LEU A 685 21.12 -3.18 -30.85
CA LEU A 685 21.98 -2.62 -29.81
C LEU A 685 22.29 -3.70 -28.77
N VAL A 686 23.58 -3.88 -28.48
CA VAL A 686 24.05 -4.91 -27.54
C VAL A 686 24.94 -4.30 -26.48
N THR A 687 24.82 -4.80 -25.25
CA THR A 687 25.79 -4.58 -24.18
C THR A 687 26.84 -5.68 -24.26
N VAL A 688 28.07 -5.29 -24.57
CA VAL A 688 29.25 -6.17 -24.56
C VAL A 688 29.79 -6.27 -23.16
N LYS A 689 29.96 -7.49 -22.65
CA LYS A 689 30.56 -7.78 -21.34
C LYS A 689 31.79 -8.66 -21.49
N PHE A 690 32.95 -8.20 -21.04
CA PHE A 690 34.17 -9.00 -20.97
C PHE A 690 34.44 -9.38 -19.51
N LYS A 691 34.22 -10.65 -19.17
CA LYS A 691 34.29 -11.16 -17.80
C LYS A 691 35.55 -12.01 -17.60
N PRO A 692 36.34 -11.79 -16.54
CA PRO A 692 37.50 -12.62 -16.24
C PRO A 692 37.08 -14.01 -15.77
N ALA A 693 37.94 -14.99 -16.03
CA ALA A 693 37.87 -16.30 -15.39
C ALA A 693 38.19 -16.20 -13.89
N GLU A 694 37.81 -17.21 -13.13
CA GLU A 694 38.11 -17.28 -11.71
C GLU A 694 39.63 -17.16 -11.46
N GLY A 695 40.00 -16.34 -10.46
CA GLY A 695 41.41 -16.05 -10.16
C GLY A 695 42.06 -14.97 -11.04
N TYR A 696 41.30 -14.29 -11.89
CA TYR A 696 41.77 -13.17 -12.71
C TYR A 696 40.88 -11.93 -12.54
N TYR A 697 41.42 -10.77 -12.92
CA TYR A 697 40.70 -9.50 -13.01
C TYR A 697 41.09 -8.74 -14.27
N ILE A 698 40.18 -7.89 -14.75
CA ILE A 698 40.40 -7.02 -15.91
C ILE A 698 40.62 -5.59 -15.42
N THR A 699 41.45 -4.83 -16.12
CA THR A 699 41.73 -3.40 -15.87
C THR A 699 41.66 -2.61 -17.17
N GLY A 700 41.29 -1.32 -17.09
CA GLY A 700 41.24 -0.41 -18.23
C GLY A 700 40.00 0.49 -18.17
N ASP A 701 39.81 1.29 -19.21
CA ASP A 701 38.65 2.17 -19.32
C ASP A 701 37.35 1.35 -19.41
N ASN A 702 36.24 1.87 -18.90
CA ASN A 702 34.93 1.20 -18.90
C ASN A 702 34.90 -0.17 -18.17
N VAL A 703 35.85 -0.39 -17.25
CA VAL A 703 35.87 -1.57 -16.36
C VAL A 703 35.34 -1.18 -14.99
N THR A 704 34.24 -1.79 -14.58
CA THR A 704 33.70 -1.70 -13.21
C THR A 704 33.59 -3.10 -12.63
N ASP A 705 33.98 -3.29 -11.37
CA ASP A 705 33.98 -4.61 -10.69
C ASP A 705 34.68 -5.72 -11.48
N ASN A 706 35.81 -5.38 -12.10
CA ASN A 706 36.62 -6.27 -12.94
C ASN A 706 35.94 -6.74 -14.23
N VAL A 707 34.83 -6.12 -14.65
CA VAL A 707 34.12 -6.45 -15.90
C VAL A 707 34.13 -5.22 -16.82
N TYR A 708 34.65 -5.39 -18.03
CA TYR A 708 34.49 -4.36 -19.07
C TYR A 708 33.06 -4.41 -19.60
N THR A 709 32.42 -3.24 -19.68
CA THR A 709 31.07 -3.10 -20.22
C THR A 709 31.01 -1.95 -21.24
N SER A 710 30.43 -2.19 -22.41
CA SER A 710 30.18 -1.16 -23.42
C SER A 710 28.92 -1.47 -24.22
N GLU A 711 28.13 -0.45 -24.52
CA GLU A 711 26.98 -0.56 -25.41
C GLU A 711 27.39 -0.16 -26.84
N MET A 712 26.98 -0.94 -27.84
CA MET A 712 27.28 -0.69 -29.25
C MET A 712 26.34 -1.46 -30.18
N LYS A 713 26.33 -1.14 -31.47
CA LYS A 713 25.62 -1.95 -32.46
C LYS A 713 26.30 -3.31 -32.63
N TYR A 714 25.53 -4.36 -32.93
CA TYR A 714 26.10 -5.69 -33.16
C TYR A 714 27.11 -5.72 -34.32
N SER A 715 26.89 -4.93 -35.38
CA SER A 715 27.86 -4.74 -36.47
C SER A 715 29.19 -4.11 -36.05
N GLU A 716 29.16 -3.23 -35.05
CA GLU A 716 30.36 -2.63 -34.47
C GLU A 716 31.09 -3.64 -33.58
N TYR A 717 30.35 -4.40 -32.75
CA TYR A 717 30.89 -5.50 -31.97
C TYR A 717 31.68 -6.48 -32.85
N LEU A 718 31.12 -6.89 -33.99
CA LEU A 718 31.81 -7.80 -34.91
C LEU A 718 33.19 -7.28 -35.38
N GLN A 719 33.36 -5.95 -35.47
CA GLN A 719 34.60 -5.30 -35.87
C GLN A 719 35.56 -5.04 -34.70
N THR A 720 35.05 -4.83 -33.49
CA THR A 720 35.83 -4.40 -32.32
C THR A 720 36.14 -5.53 -31.33
N ALA A 721 35.41 -6.66 -31.38
CA ALA A 721 35.54 -7.75 -30.42
C ALA A 721 36.99 -8.26 -30.25
N GLU A 722 37.74 -8.41 -31.35
CA GLU A 722 39.16 -8.79 -31.25
C GLU A 722 40.02 -7.75 -30.55
N LYS A 723 39.76 -6.46 -30.77
CA LYS A 723 40.48 -5.37 -30.12
C LYS A 723 40.16 -5.36 -28.63
N ILE A 724 38.90 -5.59 -28.25
CA ILE A 724 38.50 -5.71 -26.84
C ILE A 724 39.26 -6.86 -26.18
N GLY A 725 39.25 -8.06 -26.76
CA GLY A 725 39.96 -9.20 -26.18
C GLY A 725 41.49 -9.02 -26.07
N LYS A 726 42.10 -8.19 -26.93
CA LYS A 726 43.54 -7.89 -26.92
C LYS A 726 43.91 -6.74 -25.98
N ASN A 727 43.11 -5.68 -25.94
CA ASN A 727 43.47 -4.41 -25.30
C ASN A 727 43.13 -4.35 -23.81
N TYR A 728 42.31 -5.28 -23.31
CA TYR A 728 41.97 -5.37 -21.89
C TYR A 728 42.81 -6.46 -21.20
N PRO A 729 43.82 -6.10 -20.38
CA PRO A 729 44.70 -7.06 -19.72
C PRO A 729 43.93 -7.92 -18.72
N ARG A 730 44.23 -9.23 -18.70
CA ARG A 730 43.72 -10.17 -17.70
C ARG A 730 44.84 -10.45 -16.70
N LYS A 731 44.78 -9.80 -15.56
CA LYS A 731 45.81 -9.90 -14.52
C LYS A 731 45.42 -10.96 -13.49
N LYS A 732 46.40 -11.67 -12.94
CA LYS A 732 46.18 -12.74 -11.97
C LYS A 732 45.91 -12.17 -10.57
N ILE A 733 44.92 -12.72 -9.87
CA ILE A 733 44.70 -12.48 -8.45
C ILE A 733 45.58 -13.44 -7.66
N TYR A 734 46.36 -12.92 -6.72
CA TYR A 734 47.17 -13.72 -5.84
C TYR A 734 46.42 -13.95 -4.53
N THR A 735 46.57 -15.13 -3.93
CA THR A 735 46.10 -15.38 -2.56
C THR A 735 47.33 -15.48 -1.66
N VAL A 736 47.40 -14.59 -0.68
CA VAL A 736 48.46 -14.58 0.34
C VAL A 736 47.89 -15.08 1.65
N ASP A 737 48.67 -15.86 2.39
CA ASP A 737 48.30 -16.33 3.73
C ASP A 737 48.92 -15.42 4.78
N LEU A 738 48.09 -14.64 5.46
CA LEU A 738 48.52 -13.63 6.42
C LEU A 738 48.48 -14.17 7.84
N VAL A 739 49.66 -14.58 8.33
CA VAL A 739 49.86 -15.11 9.68
C VAL A 739 49.90 -13.97 10.69
N THR A 740 48.89 -13.90 11.58
CA THR A 740 48.69 -12.76 12.50
C THR A 740 49.38 -12.89 13.84
N THR A 741 50.01 -14.02 14.13
CA THR A 741 50.78 -14.25 15.37
C THR A 741 51.96 -15.18 15.12
N ASP A 742 53.04 -14.95 15.85
CA ASP A 742 54.12 -15.93 16.01
C ASP A 742 54.50 -16.06 17.49
N LYS A 743 55.58 -16.79 17.78
CA LYS A 743 56.06 -17.00 19.16
C LYS A 743 56.69 -15.75 19.81
N TYR A 744 56.84 -14.64 19.10
CA TYR A 744 57.52 -13.43 19.57
C TYR A 744 56.59 -12.21 19.65
N GLY A 745 55.48 -12.19 18.89
CA GLY A 745 54.59 -11.04 18.85
C GLY A 745 53.32 -11.22 18.00
N LYS A 746 52.60 -10.11 17.84
CA LYS A 746 51.38 -10.01 17.01
C LYS A 746 51.63 -9.21 15.75
N VAL A 747 51.00 -9.65 14.66
CA VAL A 747 51.08 -9.01 13.35
C VAL A 747 49.68 -8.56 12.94
N THR A 748 49.53 -7.29 12.56
CA THR A 748 48.33 -6.78 11.91
C THR A 748 48.66 -6.37 10.50
N PHE A 749 47.81 -6.77 9.55
CA PHE A 749 47.96 -6.42 8.14
C PHE A 749 46.87 -5.44 7.74
N THR A 750 47.21 -4.49 6.88
CA THR A 750 46.23 -3.65 6.19
C THR A 750 46.45 -3.70 4.69
N LEU A 751 45.41 -4.00 3.92
CA LEU A 751 45.37 -3.96 2.46
C LEU A 751 44.69 -2.66 2.03
N ASN A 752 45.41 -1.78 1.33
CA ASN A 752 44.92 -0.46 0.92
C ASN A 752 44.29 0.33 2.09
N GLY A 753 44.88 0.22 3.27
CA GLY A 753 44.43 0.88 4.50
C GLY A 753 43.33 0.16 5.28
N LYS A 754 42.76 -0.95 4.78
CA LYS A 754 41.76 -1.76 5.50
C LYS A 754 42.40 -2.97 6.16
N GLN A 755 42.07 -3.26 7.41
CA GLN A 755 42.63 -4.40 8.14
C GLN A 755 42.21 -5.74 7.51
N VAL A 756 43.15 -6.66 7.36
CA VAL A 756 42.97 -8.00 6.76
C VAL A 756 43.72 -9.07 7.57
N SER A 757 43.31 -10.34 7.45
CA SER A 757 43.93 -11.49 8.13
C SER A 757 43.61 -12.80 7.43
N GLY A 758 44.43 -13.83 7.61
CA GLY A 758 44.23 -15.15 6.99
C GLY A 758 44.43 -15.11 5.48
N LYS A 759 43.76 -16.01 4.74
CA LYS A 759 43.83 -16.06 3.27
C LYS A 759 43.19 -14.81 2.66
N THR A 760 44.03 -13.93 2.12
CA THR A 760 43.62 -12.64 1.56
C THR A 760 43.96 -12.60 0.08
N GLN A 761 43.01 -12.16 -0.75
CA GLN A 761 43.25 -11.93 -2.17
C GLN A 761 43.89 -10.56 -2.38
N VAL A 762 44.96 -10.51 -3.16
CA VAL A 762 45.70 -9.30 -3.48
C VAL A 762 45.89 -9.20 -5.00
N ARG A 763 45.84 -7.96 -5.49
CA ARG A 763 46.03 -7.59 -6.90
C ARG A 763 47.43 -6.99 -7.08
N GLU A 764 47.79 -6.75 -8.33
CA GLU A 764 48.97 -5.94 -8.62
C GLU A 764 48.70 -4.51 -8.14
N ASP A 765 49.72 -3.82 -7.62
CA ASP A 765 49.65 -2.48 -7.04
C ASP A 765 48.87 -2.33 -5.72
N ASP A 766 48.26 -3.41 -5.20
CA ASP A 766 47.69 -3.41 -3.87
C ASP A 766 48.77 -3.18 -2.80
N LYS A 767 48.53 -2.21 -1.91
CA LYS A 767 49.45 -1.90 -0.80
C LYS A 767 49.10 -2.72 0.42
N LEU A 768 49.77 -3.86 0.58
CA LEU A 768 49.74 -4.66 1.81
C LEU A 768 50.80 -4.14 2.80
N VAL A 769 50.35 -3.59 3.92
CA VAL A 769 51.21 -3.08 5.00
C VAL A 769 51.15 -4.04 6.18
N MET A 770 52.32 -4.45 6.66
CA MET A 770 52.47 -5.30 7.85
C MET A 770 52.94 -4.45 9.03
N ASN A 771 52.19 -4.47 10.13
CA ASN A 771 52.59 -3.89 11.42
C ASN A 771 52.86 -5.02 12.41
N TYR A 772 54.09 -5.07 12.91
CA TYR A 772 54.52 -6.10 13.86
C TYR A 772 54.78 -5.49 15.23
N VAL A 773 54.17 -6.06 16.27
CA VAL A 773 54.36 -5.67 17.67
C VAL A 773 54.98 -6.84 18.44
N ILE A 774 56.20 -6.64 18.95
CA ILE A 774 56.85 -7.61 19.85
C ILE A 774 56.12 -7.56 21.20
N GLU A 775 55.58 -8.70 21.63
CA GLU A 775 55.00 -8.83 22.98
C GLU A 775 55.99 -9.45 23.95
N ASN A 776 56.99 -10.20 23.45
CA ASN A 776 58.04 -10.80 24.27
C ASN A 776 59.21 -9.82 24.50
N LYS A 777 59.31 -9.28 25.71
CA LYS A 777 60.30 -8.27 26.12
C LYS A 777 61.77 -8.72 26.05
N ASP A 778 62.03 -10.01 25.90
CA ASP A 778 63.38 -10.56 25.77
C ASP A 778 63.95 -10.40 24.35
N TYR A 779 63.14 -9.89 23.40
CA TYR A 779 63.49 -9.80 21.98
C TYR A 779 63.32 -8.37 21.44
N ILE A 780 64.18 -7.99 20.51
CA ILE A 780 64.13 -6.71 19.77
C ILE A 780 64.20 -7.00 18.26
N ILE A 781 63.53 -6.19 17.43
CA ILE A 781 63.66 -6.29 15.97
C ILE A 781 64.98 -5.65 15.56
N TYR A 782 65.89 -6.44 15.00
CA TYR A 782 67.10 -5.94 14.37
C TYR A 782 66.80 -5.63 12.90
N LYS A 783 66.95 -4.37 12.49
CA LYS A 783 66.50 -3.86 11.19
C LYS A 783 67.66 -3.71 10.20
N ASP A 784 68.42 -4.79 10.00
CA ASP A 784 69.40 -4.91 8.92
C ASP A 784 68.89 -5.95 7.94
N PHE A 785 68.09 -5.53 6.95
CA PHE A 785 67.86 -6.16 5.64
C PHE A 785 66.68 -5.41 5.00
N LEU A 786 67.00 -4.52 4.05
CA LEU A 786 66.09 -4.08 2.99
C LEU A 786 66.42 -4.90 1.74
#